data_AF-A0A352PLF4-F1
#
_entry.id   AF-A0A352PLF4-F1
#
_cell.length_a   1.000
_cell.length_b   1.000
_cell.length_c   1.000
_cell.angle_alpha   90.00
_cell.angle_beta   90.00
_cell.angle_gamma   90.00
#
_symmetry.space_group_name_H-M   'P 1'
#
loop_
_entity.id
_entity.type
_entity.pdbx_description
1 polymer ?
#
loop_
_entity_poly.entity_id
_entity_poly.type
_entity_poly.pdbx_seq_one_letter_code
_entity_poly.pdbx_strand_id
1 'polypeptide(L)'
;MLKINELNKKYGKDHILNNINYDSPSSGLFYILGPSGSGKSSFINILGLIDEDFTGRVELCGYNYKEVNEEEKRYIRQRLISFSFQEDELNLNEKVIDNIRLAQKISGNKIDYESLVEELNIKEKLNSKIDKLSGGEKKRVGIIRCLAKKAKLYLLDEPLNGLDKLMRQKVIDILKRKSQTALVIVVTHQKDEIDEDANVIAINDGTITQIKRSEDYVKSNDYIEKKTGHKKFIYHLLDGLRKIFRHRSRAYANFFSLILTFISLGLSTLILTSVKDTLTDSLTNNIFKDGLSIEEKSKTVIDDERKDANIEILEEIKKDFPSVKDVSYFYNGDYVSMFPDAQQINLLYKEKTVRTTLGLDELVNTLNVSEVINNRIIKDEELLSDEIILGIDDNLLNIISNMIGSNIDLNVLNKHISTGDLRANLLLKNESWSYSADVIFTVKKVIAASRPYFIHSDYLFVKNLIENELKLSVSEKKESSDKYPWTVKRESYVVLSPYYKDQFIEDFLKSDKYLDYSLLPNPLNEINEDEIYYMRLGIERGIERRINLNIENELNISENINSRYYSSNLYTFGNEGLYSGFLHPIYFSSNKSYLNKLVDDNYFSDESSSELQKISIDPIEGIVPGDIFAGIKQNGVTFETKIEEIIEGRAPENSNEIVVSKGFAKGIKLDFSVSDNCHFAYLSDTEYRSNGYINTFICDSLRIVGITGDERKVIYQDEFFISKFGLEKLHTNDGCNIDKILIRLNLQSDELKVLKENLQKDNKQYFFSLHGLEVYESINSSTQIFTISLLIFTVVLFSISCFLLSFTLTLFILENKRNIAIDIAFGSSKKEVKLGYIILALIYGLISSLAACSTLLMVQFVFSNMLIDIIGINLEFSILPHLLIICVSVILSLVASLSSTKGINKLTPKDALLKM
;
A
#
# COMPACT_ATOMS: atom_id res chain seq x y z
N MET A 1 40.33 34.92 57.16
CA MET A 1 39.47 34.38 56.08
C MET A 1 39.91 33.00 55.65
N LEU A 2 41.21 32.78 55.47
CA LEU A 2 41.84 31.47 55.43
C LEU A 2 42.46 31.19 56.81
N LYS A 3 42.21 30.00 57.37
CA LYS A 3 42.84 29.49 58.60
C LYS A 3 43.46 28.12 58.35
N ILE A 4 44.69 27.91 58.79
CA ILE A 4 45.45 26.69 58.57
C ILE A 4 46.07 26.27 59.90
N ASN A 5 45.72 25.08 60.36
CA ASN A 5 46.26 24.49 61.59
C ASN A 5 46.89 23.13 61.28
N GLU A 6 48.14 22.95 61.68
CA GLU A 6 48.90 21.70 61.58
C GLU A 6 48.88 21.05 60.18
N LEU A 7 48.98 21.86 59.13
CA LEU A 7 48.93 21.35 57.75
C LEU A 7 50.20 20.55 57.43
N ASN A 8 50.03 19.28 57.06
CA ASN A 8 51.09 18.38 56.65
C ASN A 8 50.74 17.72 55.30
N LYS A 9 51.76 17.52 54.45
CA LYS A 9 51.63 16.90 53.14
C LYS A 9 52.80 15.96 52.88
N LYS A 10 52.51 14.74 52.43
CA LYS A 10 53.50 13.76 51.99
C LYS A 10 53.22 13.30 50.55
N TYR A 11 54.27 13.02 49.79
CA TYR A 11 54.19 12.21 48.56
C TYR A 11 55.06 10.98 48.74
N GLY A 12 54.46 9.79 48.73
CA GLY A 12 55.19 8.56 49.07
C GLY A 12 55.78 8.64 50.49
N LYS A 13 57.11 8.60 50.59
CA LYS A 13 57.85 8.72 51.87
C LYS A 13 58.29 10.16 52.19
N ASP A 14 58.24 11.07 51.22
CA ASP A 14 58.80 12.40 51.35
C ASP A 14 57.79 13.37 51.96
N HIS A 15 58.25 14.11 52.96
CA HIS A 15 57.51 15.18 53.62
C HIS A 15 57.71 16.49 52.89
N ILE A 16 56.63 17.02 52.30
CA ILE A 16 56.68 18.24 51.46
C ILE A 16 56.18 19.46 52.21
N LEU A 17 55.21 19.31 53.11
CA LEU A 17 54.77 20.34 54.04
C LEU A 17 54.72 19.74 55.43
N ASN A 18 55.29 20.44 56.41
CA ASN A 18 55.45 19.99 57.78
C ASN A 18 54.89 21.04 58.75
N ASN A 19 53.80 20.67 59.42
CA ASN A 19 53.17 21.42 60.49
C ASN A 19 52.99 22.94 60.22
N ILE A 20 52.41 23.27 59.06
CA ILE A 20 52.17 24.67 58.69
C ILE A 20 50.97 25.21 59.46
N ASN A 21 51.17 26.35 60.14
CA ASN A 21 50.13 27.10 60.84
C ASN A 21 50.09 28.53 60.28
N TYR A 22 48.93 28.97 59.79
CA TYR A 22 48.79 30.28 59.17
C TYR A 22 47.35 30.78 59.16
N ASP A 23 47.18 32.04 59.56
CA ASP A 23 45.91 32.77 59.47
C ASP A 23 46.05 33.99 58.57
N SER A 24 45.10 34.18 57.66
CA SER A 24 45.07 35.31 56.72
C SER A 24 43.98 36.34 57.06
N PRO A 25 44.17 37.62 56.66
CA PRO A 25 43.09 38.61 56.61
C PRO A 25 42.04 38.26 55.53
N SER A 26 40.98 39.07 55.45
CA SER A 26 39.89 38.94 54.45
C SER A 26 40.26 39.42 53.05
N SER A 27 41.21 40.33 52.96
CA SER A 27 41.74 40.84 51.70
C SER A 27 43.22 41.22 51.90
N GLY A 28 43.94 41.44 50.81
CA GLY A 28 45.37 41.78 50.84
C GLY A 28 46.18 40.95 49.84
N LEU A 29 47.33 41.49 49.44
CA LEU A 29 48.27 40.87 48.52
C LEU A 29 49.37 40.17 49.32
N PHE A 30 49.51 38.87 49.14
CA PHE A 30 50.47 38.03 49.83
C PHE A 30 51.36 37.32 48.81
N TYR A 31 52.67 37.37 49.03
CA TYR A 31 53.66 36.64 48.24
C TYR A 31 54.15 35.44 49.02
N ILE A 32 54.20 34.27 48.37
CA ILE A 32 54.84 33.07 48.92
C ILE A 32 56.21 32.91 48.26
N LEU A 33 57.27 32.97 49.08
CA LEU A 33 58.66 32.85 48.64
C LEU A 33 59.30 31.56 49.13
N GLY A 34 60.30 31.08 48.40
CA GLY A 34 61.12 29.93 48.81
C GLY A 34 61.88 29.33 47.64
N PRO A 35 62.92 28.52 47.90
CA PRO A 35 63.66 27.84 46.83
C PRO A 35 62.78 26.84 46.07
N SER A 36 63.15 26.50 44.83
CA SER A 36 62.45 25.44 44.08
C SER A 36 62.41 24.14 44.88
N GLY A 37 61.27 23.45 44.87
CA GLY A 37 61.07 22.24 45.67
C GLY A 37 60.67 22.45 47.12
N SER A 38 60.58 23.68 47.64
CA SER A 38 60.24 23.95 49.06
C SER A 38 58.77 23.68 49.46
N GLY A 39 57.95 23.17 48.55
CA GLY A 39 56.53 22.84 48.81
C GLY A 39 55.51 23.92 48.42
N LYS A 40 55.92 25.09 47.91
CA LYS A 40 55.03 26.22 47.56
C LYS A 40 53.82 25.83 46.68
N SER A 41 54.07 25.14 45.56
CA SER A 41 52.99 24.71 44.65
C SER A 41 52.06 23.69 45.32
N SER A 42 52.59 22.80 46.16
CA SER A 42 51.75 21.87 46.95
C SER A 42 50.89 22.61 47.97
N PHE A 43 51.44 23.64 48.61
CA PHE A 43 50.71 24.48 49.55
C PHE A 43 49.55 25.21 48.86
N ILE A 44 49.80 25.92 47.77
CA ILE A 44 48.74 26.64 47.05
C ILE A 44 47.70 25.70 46.42
N ASN A 45 48.09 24.50 45.95
CA ASN A 45 47.14 23.50 45.42
C ASN A 45 46.19 22.99 46.51
N ILE A 46 46.66 22.85 47.75
CA ILE A 46 45.81 22.51 48.90
C ILE A 46 44.87 23.67 49.21
N LEU A 47 45.37 24.93 49.23
CA LEU A 47 44.52 26.11 49.42
C LEU A 47 43.43 26.23 48.35
N GLY A 48 43.77 25.87 47.11
CA GLY A 48 42.87 25.87 45.97
C GLY A 48 41.85 24.74 45.95
N LEU A 49 41.92 23.81 46.92
CA LEU A 49 41.12 22.59 46.97
C LEU A 49 41.27 21.74 45.69
N ILE A 50 42.49 21.74 45.13
CA ILE A 50 42.90 20.95 43.96
C ILE A 50 43.57 19.64 44.42
N ASP A 51 44.33 19.70 45.52
CA ASP A 51 44.90 18.52 46.20
C ASP A 51 44.30 18.41 47.63
N GLU A 52 43.68 17.26 47.91
CA GLU A 52 43.00 16.97 49.17
C GLU A 52 43.78 16.01 50.07
N ASP A 53 44.89 15.45 49.58
CA ASP A 53 45.70 14.43 50.28
C ASP A 53 46.65 15.12 51.29
N PHE A 54 46.10 15.77 52.30
CA PHE A 54 46.84 16.40 53.40
C PHE A 54 46.28 15.98 54.76
N THR A 55 47.04 16.19 55.84
CA THR A 55 46.56 16.08 57.23
C THR A 55 46.64 17.44 57.93
N GLY A 56 45.87 17.63 59.00
CA GLY A 56 45.64 18.95 59.61
C GLY A 56 44.30 19.56 59.18
N ARG A 57 44.09 20.84 59.49
CA ARG A 57 42.84 21.59 59.25
C ARG A 57 43.08 22.80 58.36
N VAL A 58 42.32 22.91 57.27
CA VAL A 58 42.31 24.08 56.37
C VAL A 58 40.87 24.58 56.26
N GLU A 59 40.65 25.85 56.58
CA GLU A 59 39.33 26.48 56.59
C GLU A 59 39.33 27.75 55.75
N LEU A 60 38.43 27.85 54.77
CA LEU A 60 38.25 29.05 53.94
C LEU A 60 36.82 29.59 54.10
N CYS A 61 36.69 30.86 54.50
CA CYS A 61 35.39 31.51 54.72
C CYS A 61 34.45 30.69 55.64
N GLY A 62 34.99 30.00 56.64
CA GLY A 62 34.23 29.15 57.56
C GLY A 62 34.04 27.70 57.09
N TYR A 63 34.40 27.36 55.85
CA TYR A 63 34.30 26.00 55.33
C TYR A 63 35.59 25.21 55.60
N ASN A 64 35.52 24.21 56.47
CA ASN A 64 36.62 23.28 56.72
C ASN A 64 36.70 22.22 55.61
N TYR A 65 37.82 22.17 54.89
CA TYR A 65 38.03 21.33 53.71
C TYR A 65 37.87 19.82 53.97
N LYS A 66 38.08 19.35 55.21
CA LYS A 66 37.91 17.93 55.59
C LYS A 66 36.48 17.57 56.00
N GLU A 67 35.66 18.56 56.36
CA GLU A 67 34.29 18.35 56.86
C GLU A 67 33.22 18.64 55.80
N VAL A 68 33.59 19.30 54.70
CA VAL A 68 32.67 19.61 53.60
C VAL A 68 32.47 18.44 52.65
N ASN A 69 31.25 18.28 52.16
CA ASN A 69 30.92 17.29 51.14
C ASN A 69 31.34 17.74 49.72
N GLU A 70 31.26 16.85 48.72
CA GLU A 70 31.68 17.17 47.35
C GLU A 70 30.91 18.34 46.70
N GLU A 71 29.64 18.57 47.05
CA GLU A 71 28.87 19.71 46.53
C GLU A 71 29.35 21.03 47.14
N GLU A 72 29.69 21.03 48.42
CA GLU A 72 30.27 22.18 49.11
C GLU A 72 31.70 22.46 48.62
N LYS A 73 32.54 21.43 48.44
CA LYS A 73 33.87 21.58 47.80
C LYS A 73 33.75 22.20 46.41
N ARG A 74 32.77 21.74 45.63
CA ARG A 74 32.46 22.32 44.33
C ARG A 74 32.04 23.78 44.46
N TYR A 75 31.15 24.11 45.40
CA TYR A 75 30.73 25.49 45.66
C TYR A 75 31.92 26.39 46.00
N ILE A 76 32.83 25.92 46.87
CA ILE A 76 34.07 26.61 47.24
C ILE A 76 34.91 26.87 45.99
N ARG A 77 35.20 25.84 45.18
CA ARG A 77 35.94 25.99 43.92
C ARG A 77 35.22 26.90 42.92
N GLN A 78 33.89 26.82 42.82
CA GLN A 78 33.08 27.55 41.85
C GLN A 78 32.88 29.03 42.19
N ARG A 79 32.83 29.39 43.48
CA ARG A 79 32.44 30.73 43.95
C ARG A 79 33.49 31.44 44.80
N LEU A 80 34.26 30.71 45.59
CA LEU A 80 35.15 31.30 46.60
C LEU A 80 36.60 31.38 46.13
N ILE A 81 37.05 30.47 45.27
CA ILE A 81 38.43 30.37 44.81
C ILE A 81 38.53 30.69 43.32
N SER A 82 39.55 31.44 42.92
CA SER A 82 40.01 31.54 41.54
C SER A 82 41.49 31.18 41.47
N PHE A 83 41.89 30.46 40.44
CA PHE A 83 43.22 29.85 40.34
C PHE A 83 43.88 30.15 38.98
N SER A 84 45.20 30.29 38.98
CA SER A 84 46.09 30.24 37.81
C SER A 84 47.33 29.40 38.13
N PHE A 85 47.46 28.20 37.55
CA PHE A 85 48.58 27.25 37.66
C PHE A 85 49.80 27.79 36.91
N GLN A 86 50.96 27.24 37.28
CA GLN A 86 52.27 27.54 36.73
C GLN A 86 52.40 27.18 35.24
N GLU A 87 51.74 26.10 34.79
CA GLU A 87 51.67 25.69 33.40
C GLU A 87 50.37 26.16 32.76
N ASP A 88 50.40 26.52 31.47
CA ASP A 88 49.26 27.08 30.74
C ASP A 88 48.02 26.16 30.86
N GLU A 89 47.15 26.48 31.82
CA GLU A 89 45.88 25.80 32.14
C GLU A 89 44.79 25.99 31.07
N LEU A 90 45.19 26.47 29.91
CA LEU A 90 44.30 26.92 28.87
C LEU A 90 43.99 25.74 27.95
N ASN A 91 42.74 25.64 27.53
CA ASN A 91 42.37 24.72 26.49
C ASN A 91 43.00 25.21 25.17
N LEU A 92 44.13 24.60 24.80
CA LEU A 92 44.94 24.95 23.61
C LEU A 92 44.11 24.97 22.32
N ASN A 93 43.05 24.16 22.31
CA ASN A 93 42.19 23.88 21.18
C ASN A 93 40.99 24.84 21.05
N GLU A 94 40.85 25.79 21.99
CA GLU A 94 39.78 26.78 22.04
C GLU A 94 40.30 28.19 21.77
N LYS A 95 39.36 29.12 21.52
CA LYS A 95 39.68 30.54 21.38
C LYS A 95 40.03 31.15 22.72
N VAL A 96 40.79 32.24 22.69
CA VAL A 96 41.10 33.07 23.87
C VAL A 96 39.84 33.47 24.61
N ILE A 97 38.83 33.97 23.88
CA ILE A 97 37.57 34.42 24.46
C ILE A 97 36.79 33.28 25.16
N ASP A 98 36.83 32.05 24.61
CA ASP A 98 36.13 30.91 25.19
C ASP A 98 36.80 30.45 26.49
N ASN A 99 38.13 30.45 26.53
CA ASN A 99 38.92 30.18 27.73
C ASN A 99 38.64 31.19 28.84
N ILE A 100 38.63 32.50 28.54
CA ILE A 100 38.33 33.55 29.53
C ILE A 100 36.90 33.40 30.07
N ARG A 101 35.94 33.14 29.18
CA ARG A 101 34.53 32.96 29.54
C ARG A 101 34.27 31.68 30.33
N LEU A 102 35.16 30.71 30.34
CA LEU A 102 34.98 29.45 31.07
C LEU A 102 34.73 29.69 32.56
N ALA A 103 35.58 30.50 33.21
CA ALA A 103 35.46 30.81 34.63
C ALA A 103 34.15 31.57 34.96
N GLN A 104 33.65 32.38 34.02
CA GLN A 104 32.37 33.09 34.13
C GLN A 104 31.17 32.16 33.95
N LYS A 105 31.22 31.26 32.95
CA LYS A 105 30.18 30.25 32.70
C LYS A 105 30.00 29.36 33.92
N ILE A 106 31.11 28.91 34.51
CA ILE A 106 31.08 28.03 35.68
C ILE A 106 30.63 28.80 36.92
N SER A 107 31.17 30.00 37.20
CA SER A 107 30.77 30.77 38.40
C SER A 107 29.38 31.42 38.30
N GLY A 108 28.82 31.60 37.11
CA GLY A 108 27.53 32.24 36.86
C GLY A 108 27.54 33.77 36.99
N ASN A 109 28.70 34.37 37.26
CA ASN A 109 28.86 35.81 37.44
C ASN A 109 29.55 36.42 36.20
N LYS A 110 28.96 37.47 35.62
CA LYS A 110 29.60 38.25 34.56
C LYS A 110 30.51 39.31 35.20
N ILE A 111 31.82 39.17 35.02
CA ILE A 111 32.76 40.28 35.23
C ILE A 111 33.06 40.88 33.87
N ASP A 112 33.21 42.19 33.82
CA ASP A 112 33.75 42.83 32.63
C ASP A 112 35.23 42.45 32.47
N TYR A 113 35.53 41.59 31.49
CA TYR A 113 36.90 41.20 31.14
C TYR A 113 37.49 42.12 30.07
N GLU A 114 36.71 43.05 29.50
CA GLU A 114 37.15 43.89 28.37
C GLU A 114 38.27 44.83 28.81
N SER A 115 38.12 45.45 29.99
CA SER A 115 39.18 46.25 30.63
C SER A 115 40.47 45.45 30.87
N LEU A 116 40.37 44.22 31.40
CA LEU A 116 41.53 43.34 31.64
C LEU A 116 42.23 42.93 30.34
N VAL A 117 41.45 42.66 29.29
CA VAL A 117 41.96 42.26 27.98
C VAL A 117 42.64 43.43 27.26
N GLU A 118 42.17 44.67 27.48
CA GLU A 118 42.82 45.90 27.00
C GLU A 118 44.11 46.18 27.75
N GLU A 119 44.08 46.23 29.09
CA GLU A 119 45.23 46.57 29.92
C GLU A 119 46.42 45.60 29.70
N LEU A 120 46.13 44.32 29.45
CA LEU A 120 47.10 43.25 29.20
C LEU A 120 47.37 42.97 27.71
N ASN A 121 46.93 43.83 26.79
CA ASN A 121 47.21 43.73 25.34
C ASN A 121 46.82 42.37 24.72
N ILE A 122 45.59 41.89 25.00
CA ILE A 122 45.04 40.63 24.44
C ILE A 122 43.84 40.87 23.50
N LYS A 123 43.31 42.09 23.42
CA LYS A 123 42.05 42.43 22.70
C LYS A 123 41.99 41.91 21.26
N GLU A 124 43.03 42.16 20.48
CA GLU A 124 43.11 41.75 19.07
C GLU A 124 43.21 40.22 18.89
N LYS A 125 43.60 39.49 19.94
CA LYS A 125 43.80 38.04 19.92
C LYS A 125 42.60 37.26 20.46
N LEU A 126 41.51 37.91 20.84
CA LEU A 126 40.33 37.24 21.43
C LEU A 126 39.77 36.10 20.56
N ASN A 127 39.83 36.23 19.24
CA ASN A 127 39.35 35.23 18.29
C ASN A 127 40.40 34.19 17.88
N SER A 128 41.65 34.36 18.29
CA SER A 128 42.75 33.43 18.04
C SER A 128 42.62 32.20 18.93
N LYS A 129 43.10 31.04 18.44
CA LYS A 129 43.27 29.85 19.27
C LYS A 129 44.46 30.01 20.21
N ILE A 130 44.39 29.38 21.38
CA ILE A 130 45.44 29.44 22.40
C ILE A 130 46.78 28.85 21.89
N ASP A 131 46.73 27.78 21.09
CA ASP A 131 47.93 27.16 20.50
C ASP A 131 48.79 28.13 19.66
N LYS A 132 48.18 29.19 19.12
CA LYS A 132 48.85 30.24 18.31
C LYS A 132 49.46 31.39 19.13
N LEU A 133 49.30 31.39 20.46
CA LEU A 133 49.85 32.43 21.33
C LEU A 133 51.28 32.12 21.77
N SER A 134 52.09 33.16 21.96
CA SER A 134 53.37 33.09 22.66
C SER A 134 53.18 32.71 24.14
N GLY A 135 54.23 32.19 24.79
CA GLY A 135 54.15 31.81 26.22
C GLY A 135 53.74 32.98 27.13
N GLY A 136 54.25 34.18 26.87
CA GLY A 136 53.85 35.38 27.62
C GLY A 136 52.38 35.76 27.39
N GLU A 137 51.87 35.65 26.15
CA GLU A 137 50.45 35.87 25.86
C GLU A 137 49.55 34.83 26.55
N LYS A 138 49.94 33.55 26.56
CA LYS A 138 49.19 32.50 27.27
C LYS A 138 49.11 32.78 28.77
N LYS A 139 50.22 33.19 29.40
CA LYS A 139 50.21 33.62 30.81
C LYS A 139 49.26 34.78 31.08
N ARG A 140 49.26 35.80 30.22
CA ARG A 140 48.29 36.91 30.32
C ARG A 140 46.85 36.42 30.22
N VAL A 141 46.54 35.50 29.32
CA VAL A 141 45.21 34.89 29.21
C VAL A 141 44.83 34.10 30.47
N GLY A 142 45.77 33.35 31.06
CA GLY A 142 45.56 32.64 32.35
C GLY A 142 45.23 33.60 33.50
N ILE A 143 45.98 34.69 33.61
CA ILE A 143 45.74 35.77 34.60
C ILE A 143 44.37 36.40 34.37
N ILE A 144 44.03 36.78 33.12
CA ILE A 144 42.72 37.35 32.78
C ILE A 144 41.61 36.39 33.17
N ARG A 145 41.73 35.10 32.85
CA ARG A 145 40.73 34.08 33.21
C ARG A 145 40.55 33.94 34.72
N CYS A 146 41.64 33.95 35.48
CA CYS A 146 41.61 33.92 36.94
C CYS A 146 40.90 35.16 37.51
N LEU A 147 41.19 36.35 36.98
CA LEU A 147 40.60 37.62 37.44
C LEU A 147 39.18 37.87 36.93
N ALA A 148 38.79 37.26 35.81
CA ALA A 148 37.46 37.35 35.21
C ALA A 148 36.38 36.60 36.00
N LYS A 149 36.70 36.05 37.17
CA LYS A 149 35.78 35.42 38.12
C LYS A 149 35.73 36.21 39.41
N LYS A 150 34.54 36.39 40.01
CA LYS A 150 34.39 37.04 41.34
C LYS A 150 34.61 35.99 42.41
N ALA A 151 35.77 35.98 43.05
CA ALA A 151 36.19 35.06 44.10
C ALA A 151 36.63 35.83 45.34
N LYS A 152 36.70 35.16 46.49
CA LYS A 152 37.25 35.71 47.73
C LYS A 152 38.75 35.44 47.83
N LEU A 153 39.22 34.32 47.29
CA LEU A 153 40.61 33.91 47.25
C LEU A 153 41.08 33.78 45.79
N TYR A 154 42.13 34.51 45.43
CA TYR A 154 42.83 34.38 44.14
C TYR A 154 44.20 33.78 44.39
N LEU A 155 44.49 32.68 43.70
CA LEU A 155 45.71 31.91 43.83
C LEU A 155 46.43 31.94 42.49
N LEU A 156 47.65 32.49 42.46
CA LEU A 156 48.44 32.59 41.24
C LEU A 156 49.83 31.97 41.48
N ASP A 157 50.15 30.91 40.75
CA ASP A 157 51.45 30.25 40.82
C ASP A 157 52.39 30.75 39.71
N GLU A 158 53.43 31.50 40.07
CA GLU A 158 54.39 32.16 39.15
C GLU A 158 53.77 32.98 37.99
N PRO A 159 52.80 33.88 38.24
CA PRO A 159 52.10 34.62 37.19
C PRO A 159 53.01 35.61 36.42
N LEU A 160 54.11 36.06 37.02
CA LEU A 160 54.99 37.11 36.47
C LEU A 160 56.12 36.55 35.60
N ASN A 161 56.43 35.26 35.75
CA ASN A 161 57.54 34.60 35.06
C ASN A 161 57.31 34.65 33.53
N GLY A 162 58.30 35.01 32.73
CA GLY A 162 58.18 35.12 31.26
C GLY A 162 57.46 36.38 30.75
N LEU A 163 57.12 37.34 31.61
CA LEU A 163 56.65 38.68 31.23
C LEU A 163 57.79 39.70 31.24
N ASP A 164 57.73 40.68 30.33
CA ASP A 164 58.64 41.83 30.33
C ASP A 164 58.38 42.78 31.52
N LYS A 165 59.33 43.69 31.80
CA LYS A 165 59.27 44.57 32.98
C LYS A 165 58.02 45.46 33.02
N LEU A 166 57.60 46.01 31.88
CA LEU A 166 56.41 46.86 31.78
C LEU A 166 55.14 46.06 32.06
N MET A 167 55.05 44.85 31.52
CA MET A 167 53.91 43.97 31.70
C MET A 167 53.83 43.41 33.12
N ARG A 168 54.97 43.10 33.76
CA ARG A 168 55.00 42.71 35.19
C ARG A 168 54.39 43.80 36.07
N GLN A 169 54.79 45.06 35.86
CA GLN A 169 54.25 46.18 36.63
C GLN A 169 52.73 46.29 36.47
N LYS A 170 52.23 46.21 35.23
CA LYS A 170 50.77 46.23 34.96
C LYS A 170 50.03 45.10 35.67
N VAL A 171 50.57 43.87 35.63
CA VAL A 171 49.97 42.72 36.34
C VAL A 171 49.95 42.96 37.85
N ILE A 172 51.05 43.44 38.43
CA ILE A 172 51.13 43.77 39.86
C ILE A 172 50.08 44.83 40.23
N ASP A 173 49.95 45.90 39.44
CA ASP A 173 48.97 46.97 39.68
C ASP A 173 47.53 46.45 39.63
N ILE A 174 47.22 45.54 38.69
CA ILE A 174 45.93 44.84 38.62
C ILE A 174 45.70 44.00 39.87
N LEU A 175 46.70 43.22 40.31
CA LEU A 175 46.61 42.37 41.50
C LEU A 175 46.47 43.19 42.79
N LYS A 176 47.14 44.35 42.90
CA LYS A 176 46.97 45.31 44.00
C LYS A 176 45.56 45.89 44.06
N ARG A 177 45.03 46.34 42.91
CA ARG A 177 43.62 46.79 42.85
C ARG A 177 42.67 45.67 43.25
N LYS A 178 42.96 44.43 42.83
CA LYS A 178 42.14 43.28 43.20
C LYS A 178 42.21 42.95 44.68
N SER A 179 43.40 43.07 45.28
CA SER A 179 43.66 42.72 46.67
C SER A 179 42.98 43.63 47.68
N GLN A 180 42.48 44.80 47.26
CA GLN A 180 41.65 45.65 48.11
C GLN A 180 40.33 44.97 48.52
N THR A 181 39.80 44.08 47.69
CA THR A 181 38.47 43.47 47.88
C THR A 181 38.48 41.95 48.09
N ALA A 182 39.64 41.32 47.90
CA ALA A 182 39.82 39.87 47.99
C ALA A 182 41.22 39.52 48.47
N LEU A 183 41.42 38.30 48.95
CA LEU A 183 42.74 37.78 49.28
C LEU A 183 43.42 37.30 48.00
N VAL A 184 44.59 37.86 47.68
CA VAL A 184 45.37 37.50 46.51
C VAL A 184 46.69 36.92 46.97
N ILE A 185 46.96 35.66 46.62
CA ILE A 185 48.19 34.96 46.97
C ILE A 185 48.96 34.67 45.67
N VAL A 186 50.18 35.17 45.60
CA VAL A 186 51.10 35.01 44.47
C VAL A 186 52.30 34.19 44.92
N VAL A 187 52.58 33.07 44.26
CA VAL A 187 53.82 32.31 44.48
C VAL A 187 54.88 32.82 43.52
N THR A 188 56.07 33.12 44.03
CA THR A 188 57.24 33.47 43.20
C THR A 188 58.54 32.97 43.84
N HIS A 189 59.56 32.76 43.03
CA HIS A 189 60.93 32.49 43.47
C HIS A 189 61.86 33.71 43.33
N GLN A 190 61.39 34.81 42.73
CA GLN A 190 62.19 36.01 42.46
C GLN A 190 61.89 37.09 43.50
N LYS A 191 62.91 37.55 44.22
CA LYS A 191 62.77 38.66 45.19
C LYS A 191 62.45 39.99 44.50
N ASP A 192 62.94 40.16 43.28
CA ASP A 192 62.74 41.37 42.45
C ASP A 192 61.29 41.54 41.97
N GLU A 193 60.44 40.52 42.16
CA GLU A 193 59.01 40.54 41.82
C GLU A 193 58.10 40.99 42.97
N ILE A 194 58.68 41.31 44.12
CA ILE A 194 57.97 41.66 45.35
C ILE A 194 58.05 43.16 45.58
N ASP A 195 56.91 43.79 45.80
CA ASP A 195 56.87 45.19 46.23
C ASP A 195 57.45 45.35 47.64
N GLU A 196 58.10 46.48 47.92
CA GLU A 196 58.74 46.76 49.21
C GLU A 196 57.74 46.67 50.40
N ASP A 197 56.47 47.01 50.17
CA ASP A 197 55.38 47.01 51.16
C ASP A 197 54.54 45.73 51.19
N ALA A 198 54.95 44.68 50.47
CA ALA A 198 54.14 43.47 50.34
C ALA A 198 54.17 42.57 51.59
N ASN A 199 53.06 41.86 51.82
CA ASN A 199 53.04 40.77 52.79
C ASN A 199 53.75 39.56 52.19
N VAL A 200 54.63 38.93 52.96
CA VAL A 200 55.46 37.81 52.47
C VAL A 200 55.38 36.63 53.43
N ILE A 201 55.18 35.45 52.87
CA ILE A 201 55.25 34.15 53.55
C ILE A 201 56.45 33.39 52.95
N ALA A 202 57.54 33.27 53.69
CA ALA A 202 58.68 32.45 53.26
C ALA A 202 58.45 30.99 53.69
N ILE A 203 58.51 30.07 52.73
CA ILE A 203 58.44 28.62 52.93
C ILE A 203 59.78 28.01 52.56
N ASN A 204 60.44 27.39 53.54
CA ASN A 204 61.67 26.63 53.35
C ASN A 204 61.52 25.22 53.95
N ASP A 205 61.98 24.20 53.24
CA ASP A 205 61.89 22.78 53.64
C ASP A 205 60.50 22.36 54.17
N GLY A 206 59.44 22.86 53.53
CA GLY A 206 58.05 22.54 53.90
C GLY A 206 57.52 23.23 55.16
N THR A 207 58.27 24.17 55.75
CA THR A 207 57.86 24.95 56.94
C THR A 207 57.79 26.44 56.62
N ILE A 208 56.91 27.19 57.30
CA ILE A 208 56.90 28.65 57.22
C ILE A 208 58.04 29.19 58.09
N THR A 209 59.03 29.84 57.47
CA THR A 209 60.21 30.39 58.16
C THR A 209 60.11 31.88 58.47
N GLN A 210 59.30 32.63 57.71
CA GLN A 210 59.13 34.06 57.91
C GLN A 210 57.74 34.52 57.45
N ILE A 211 57.12 35.40 58.23
CA ILE A 211 55.89 36.10 57.86
C ILE A 211 56.12 37.61 58.03
N LYS A 212 56.14 38.37 56.92
CA LYS A 212 56.11 39.84 56.93
C LYS A 212 54.66 40.28 56.71
N ARG A 213 54.10 41.07 57.63
CA ARG A 213 52.75 41.65 57.51
C ARG A 213 52.84 43.18 57.54
N SER A 214 52.14 43.84 56.63
CA SER A 214 51.88 45.28 56.65
C SER A 214 50.62 45.57 57.48
N GLU A 215 50.58 46.69 58.22
CA GLU A 215 49.62 46.94 59.32
C GLU A 215 48.20 47.36 58.89
N ASP A 216 47.92 47.62 57.61
CA ASP A 216 46.61 48.14 57.18
C ASP A 216 45.75 47.12 56.42
N TYR A 217 44.83 46.42 57.10
CA TYR A 217 43.77 45.64 56.42
C TYR A 217 42.42 45.66 57.15
N VAL A 218 41.36 45.98 56.39
CA VAL A 218 39.98 46.08 56.87
C VAL A 218 39.24 44.73 56.73
N LYS A 219 38.55 44.32 57.80
CA LYS A 219 37.62 43.17 57.80
C LYS A 219 36.36 43.52 57.02
N SER A 220 36.01 42.74 56.00
CA SER A 220 34.70 42.82 55.34
C SER A 220 33.97 41.47 55.38
N ASN A 221 32.72 41.50 55.84
CA ASN A 221 31.79 40.38 55.86
C ASN A 221 30.76 40.59 54.74
N ASP A 222 30.86 39.81 53.67
CA ASP A 222 29.80 39.76 52.65
C ASP A 222 29.46 38.30 52.34
N TYR A 223 28.22 37.93 52.69
CA TYR A 223 27.56 36.71 52.25
C TYR A 223 27.07 36.89 50.79
N ILE A 224 27.29 35.89 49.94
CA ILE A 224 26.81 35.90 48.55
C ILE A 224 25.65 34.92 48.42
N GLU A 225 24.48 35.43 48.02
CA GLU A 225 23.29 34.65 47.71
C GLU A 225 23.48 33.70 46.50
N LYS A 226 22.86 32.52 46.62
CA LYS A 226 22.73 31.53 45.55
C LYS A 226 21.69 31.99 44.51
N LYS A 227 22.14 32.35 43.30
CA LYS A 227 21.31 32.28 42.09
C LYS A 227 21.91 31.30 41.08
N THR A 228 21.07 30.39 40.58
CA THR A 228 21.38 29.37 39.56
C THR A 228 20.65 29.67 38.26
N GLY A 229 21.39 29.90 37.17
CA GLY A 229 20.81 30.23 35.86
C GLY A 229 20.58 29.03 34.94
N HIS A 230 19.41 29.01 34.28
CA HIS A 230 18.87 28.02 33.34
C HIS A 230 19.55 27.94 31.95
N LYS A 231 20.74 28.53 31.72
CA LYS A 231 21.37 28.63 30.37
C LYS A 231 22.30 27.47 29.98
N LYS A 232 22.20 26.30 30.63
CA LYS A 232 23.21 25.21 30.52
C LYS A 232 22.97 24.19 29.39
N PHE A 233 21.71 23.86 29.08
CA PHE A 233 21.38 22.85 28.05
C PHE A 233 21.82 23.26 26.64
N ILE A 234 21.47 24.48 26.22
CA ILE A 234 21.82 25.04 24.90
C ILE A 234 23.34 25.05 24.69
N TYR A 235 24.11 25.33 25.75
CA TYR A 235 25.57 25.29 25.67
C TYR A 235 26.09 23.89 25.35
N HIS A 236 25.63 22.85 26.06
CA HIS A 236 26.03 21.47 25.78
C HIS A 236 25.60 21.01 24.39
N LEU A 237 24.44 21.47 23.90
CA LEU A 237 23.99 21.19 22.54
C LEU A 237 24.92 21.82 21.49
N LEU A 238 25.24 23.10 21.62
CA LEU A 238 26.16 23.79 20.71
C LEU A 238 27.59 23.24 20.79
N ASP A 239 28.07 22.88 21.98
CA ASP A 239 29.37 22.24 22.18
C ASP A 239 29.42 20.84 21.53
N GLY A 240 28.35 20.05 21.68
CA GLY A 240 28.21 18.77 21.02
C GLY A 240 28.29 18.89 19.50
N LEU A 241 27.55 19.83 18.91
CA LEU A 241 27.61 20.11 17.47
C LEU A 241 29.02 20.50 17.02
N ARG A 242 29.74 21.35 17.77
CA ARG A 242 31.13 21.70 17.44
C ARG A 242 32.06 20.49 17.45
N LYS A 243 31.90 19.57 18.42
CA LYS A 243 32.68 18.33 18.50
C LYS A 243 32.45 17.46 17.26
N ILE A 244 31.20 17.34 16.82
CA ILE A 244 30.82 16.63 15.58
C ILE A 244 31.53 17.25 14.36
N PHE A 245 31.43 18.57 14.18
CA PHE A 245 32.04 19.26 13.03
C PHE A 245 33.58 19.22 13.02
N ARG A 246 34.20 19.12 14.19
CA ARG A 246 35.67 19.04 14.33
C ARG A 246 36.22 17.68 13.90
N HIS A 247 35.47 16.60 14.12
CA HIS A 247 35.90 15.23 13.83
C HIS A 247 34.99 14.58 12.78
N ARG A 248 34.99 15.15 11.57
CA ARG A 248 34.07 14.79 10.48
C ARG A 248 34.09 13.30 10.12
N SER A 249 35.26 12.67 10.04
CA SER A 249 35.38 11.25 9.68
C SER A 249 34.68 10.33 10.68
N ARG A 250 34.92 10.54 11.98
CA ARG A 250 34.26 9.79 13.06
C ARG A 250 32.76 10.07 13.08
N ALA A 251 32.37 11.31 12.84
CA ALA A 251 30.97 11.67 12.76
C ALA A 251 30.26 10.94 11.61
N TYR A 252 30.84 10.94 10.41
CA TYR A 252 30.27 10.23 9.25
C TYR A 252 30.15 8.73 9.49
N ALA A 253 31.15 8.08 10.10
CA ALA A 253 31.06 6.65 10.42
C ALA A 253 29.90 6.34 11.39
N ASN A 254 29.71 7.16 12.43
CA ASN A 254 28.59 6.99 13.36
C ASN A 254 27.24 7.27 12.70
N PHE A 255 27.12 8.37 11.94
CA PHE A 255 25.90 8.70 11.22
C PHE A 255 25.52 7.60 10.23
N PHE A 256 26.47 7.12 9.44
CA PHE A 256 26.24 6.04 8.49
C PHE A 256 25.74 4.77 9.17
N SER A 257 26.42 4.33 10.24
CA SER A 257 26.03 3.13 10.97
C SER A 257 24.64 3.26 11.61
N LEU A 258 24.35 4.40 12.24
CA LEU A 258 23.06 4.66 12.88
C LEU A 258 21.92 4.77 11.87
N ILE A 259 22.12 5.53 10.79
CA ILE A 259 21.14 5.67 9.71
C ILE A 259 20.83 4.30 9.12
N LEU A 260 21.84 3.49 8.81
CA LEU A 260 21.63 2.14 8.27
C LEU A 260 20.86 1.23 9.24
N THR A 261 21.17 1.31 10.54
CA THR A 261 20.43 0.57 11.59
C THR A 261 18.96 0.97 11.62
N PHE A 262 18.67 2.27 11.61
CA PHE A 262 17.31 2.79 11.71
C PHE A 262 16.51 2.58 10.41
N ILE A 263 17.14 2.65 9.24
CA ILE A 263 16.50 2.28 7.96
C ILE A 263 16.12 0.80 7.99
N SER A 264 17.03 -0.08 8.41
CA SER A 264 16.75 -1.53 8.53
C SER A 264 15.58 -1.82 9.47
N LEU A 265 15.54 -1.16 10.62
CA LEU A 265 14.42 -1.25 11.56
C LEU A 265 13.11 -0.76 10.92
N GLY A 266 13.14 0.43 10.30
CA GLY A 266 11.98 1.04 9.65
C GLY A 266 11.40 0.15 8.55
N LEU A 267 12.25 -0.37 7.67
CA LEU A 267 11.84 -1.30 6.61
C LEU A 267 11.22 -2.58 7.18
N SER A 268 11.81 -3.16 8.23
CA SER A 268 11.27 -4.38 8.85
C SER A 268 9.85 -4.17 9.39
N THR A 269 9.60 -3.01 10.02
CA THR A 269 8.29 -2.66 10.57
C THR A 269 7.28 -2.29 9.48
N LEU A 270 7.72 -1.58 8.44
CA LEU A 270 6.91 -1.21 7.29
C LEU A 270 6.40 -2.43 6.53
N ILE A 271 7.26 -3.44 6.36
CA ILE A 271 6.86 -4.70 5.72
C ILE A 271 5.78 -5.40 6.56
N LEU A 272 5.98 -5.44 7.88
CA LEU A 272 5.08 -6.14 8.80
C LEU A 272 3.69 -5.49 8.90
N THR A 273 3.61 -4.16 8.91
CA THR A 273 2.36 -3.43 9.23
C THR A 273 1.67 -2.75 8.05
N SER A 274 2.33 -2.66 6.90
CA SER A 274 1.79 -1.91 5.77
C SER A 274 1.83 -2.76 4.52
N VAL A 275 3.01 -3.22 4.12
CA VAL A 275 3.11 -4.02 2.88
C VAL A 275 2.33 -5.32 3.02
N LYS A 276 2.47 -6.03 4.14
CA LYS A 276 1.73 -7.28 4.38
C LYS A 276 0.23 -7.04 4.34
N ASP A 277 -0.28 -6.08 5.11
CA ASP A 277 -1.72 -5.83 5.23
C ASP A 277 -2.28 -5.34 3.90
N THR A 278 -1.64 -4.35 3.26
CA THR A 278 -2.03 -3.85 1.93
C THR A 278 -2.02 -4.94 0.86
N LEU A 279 -0.98 -5.79 0.78
CA LEU A 279 -0.95 -6.91 -0.18
C LEU A 279 -2.02 -7.95 0.13
N THR A 280 -2.21 -8.26 1.42
CA THR A 280 -3.21 -9.23 1.86
C THR A 280 -4.60 -8.74 1.48
N ASP A 281 -4.99 -7.56 1.97
CA ASP A 281 -6.30 -6.95 1.69
C ASP A 281 -6.54 -6.83 0.20
N SER A 282 -5.49 -6.44 -0.53
CA SER A 282 -5.63 -6.22 -1.96
C SER A 282 -5.86 -7.48 -2.78
N LEU A 283 -5.25 -8.58 -2.38
CA LEU A 283 -5.40 -9.86 -3.04
C LEU A 283 -6.64 -10.60 -2.52
N THR A 284 -6.91 -10.56 -1.20
CA THR A 284 -8.09 -11.24 -0.63
C THR A 284 -9.42 -10.59 -0.98
N ASN A 285 -9.45 -9.33 -1.42
CA ASN A 285 -10.69 -8.70 -1.89
C ASN A 285 -11.27 -9.38 -3.15
N ASN A 286 -10.42 -9.95 -4.01
CA ASN A 286 -10.81 -10.68 -5.21
C ASN A 286 -10.62 -12.20 -5.09
N ILE A 287 -9.83 -12.64 -4.12
CA ILE A 287 -9.50 -14.05 -3.91
C ILE A 287 -10.12 -14.53 -2.62
N PHE A 288 -10.95 -15.55 -2.72
CA PHE A 288 -11.61 -16.13 -1.55
C PHE A 288 -10.61 -17.03 -0.83
N LYS A 289 -10.12 -16.57 0.33
CA LYS A 289 -9.24 -17.36 1.21
C LYS A 289 -9.86 -18.71 1.56
N ASP A 290 -11.18 -18.74 1.67
CA ASP A 290 -12.06 -19.86 1.96
C ASP A 290 -12.66 -20.52 0.70
N GLY A 291 -12.12 -20.20 -0.47
CA GLY A 291 -12.56 -20.75 -1.76
C GLY A 291 -11.97 -22.12 -2.05
N LEU A 292 -12.83 -23.12 -2.24
CA LEU A 292 -12.51 -24.42 -2.81
C LEU A 292 -12.91 -24.43 -4.29
N SER A 293 -11.93 -24.67 -5.17
CA SER A 293 -12.22 -24.84 -6.60
C SER A 293 -12.20 -26.32 -7.00
N ILE A 294 -13.13 -26.69 -7.87
CA ILE A 294 -13.37 -28.05 -8.34
C ILE A 294 -13.34 -28.04 -9.86
N GLU A 295 -12.46 -28.86 -10.43
CA GLU A 295 -12.24 -28.98 -11.87
C GLU A 295 -12.11 -30.46 -12.25
N GLU A 296 -12.57 -30.85 -13.44
CA GLU A 296 -12.38 -32.23 -13.94
C GLU A 296 -10.97 -32.38 -14.53
N LYS A 297 -10.22 -33.44 -14.14
CA LYS A 297 -8.81 -33.61 -14.57
C LYS A 297 -8.62 -33.76 -16.07
N SER A 298 -9.61 -34.33 -16.74
CA SER A 298 -9.63 -34.50 -18.18
C SER A 298 -11.08 -34.42 -18.60
N LYS A 299 -11.43 -33.35 -19.31
CA LYS A 299 -12.78 -33.23 -19.86
C LYS A 299 -13.05 -34.40 -20.79
N THR A 300 -14.22 -34.99 -20.65
CA THR A 300 -14.66 -36.05 -21.55
C THR A 300 -14.93 -35.42 -22.92
N VAL A 301 -14.08 -35.72 -23.91
CA VAL A 301 -14.33 -35.34 -25.30
C VAL A 301 -15.49 -36.19 -25.82
N ILE A 302 -16.55 -35.53 -26.25
CA ILE A 302 -17.78 -36.14 -26.72
C ILE A 302 -17.69 -36.40 -28.23
N ASP A 303 -17.22 -35.41 -28.97
CA ASP A 303 -17.18 -35.40 -30.43
C ASP A 303 -16.05 -34.49 -30.93
N ASP A 304 -15.67 -34.61 -32.21
CA ASP A 304 -14.62 -33.79 -32.81
C ASP A 304 -15.12 -32.38 -33.17
N GLU A 305 -16.44 -32.21 -33.30
CA GLU A 305 -17.08 -30.95 -33.69
C GLU A 305 -18.45 -30.79 -33.02
N ARG A 306 -18.94 -29.55 -32.93
CA ARG A 306 -20.28 -29.28 -32.40
C ARG A 306 -21.36 -29.82 -33.32
N LYS A 307 -22.36 -30.47 -32.72
CA LYS A 307 -23.49 -31.06 -33.43
C LYS A 307 -24.82 -30.59 -32.86
N ASP A 308 -25.80 -30.53 -33.73
CA ASP A 308 -27.18 -30.28 -33.33
C ASP A 308 -27.78 -31.42 -32.49
N ALA A 309 -28.71 -31.12 -31.58
CA ALA A 309 -29.39 -32.16 -30.82
C ALA A 309 -30.43 -32.93 -31.67
N ASN A 310 -30.56 -34.23 -31.40
CA ASN A 310 -31.53 -35.07 -32.08
C ASN A 310 -32.95 -34.95 -31.47
N ILE A 311 -33.96 -35.41 -32.19
CA ILE A 311 -35.37 -35.22 -31.79
C ILE A 311 -35.70 -35.99 -30.52
N GLU A 312 -35.07 -37.15 -30.34
CA GLU A 312 -35.24 -37.99 -29.16
C GLU A 312 -34.85 -37.24 -27.88
N ILE A 313 -33.72 -36.53 -27.90
CA ILE A 313 -33.26 -35.72 -26.78
C ILE A 313 -34.18 -34.52 -26.55
N LEU A 314 -34.66 -33.88 -27.61
CA LEU A 314 -35.62 -32.77 -27.47
C LEU A 314 -36.93 -33.22 -26.83
N GLU A 315 -37.49 -34.35 -27.26
CA GLU A 315 -38.71 -34.92 -26.66
C GLU A 315 -38.48 -35.36 -25.21
N GLU A 316 -37.28 -35.87 -24.89
CA GLU A 316 -36.88 -36.13 -23.52
C GLU A 316 -36.80 -34.84 -22.68
N ILE A 317 -36.19 -33.77 -23.19
CA ILE A 317 -36.13 -32.46 -22.53
C ILE A 317 -37.55 -31.93 -22.29
N LYS A 318 -38.44 -32.01 -23.30
CA LYS A 318 -39.85 -31.62 -23.17
C LYS A 318 -40.56 -32.38 -22.06
N LYS A 319 -40.29 -33.69 -21.94
CA LYS A 319 -40.88 -34.55 -20.92
C LYS A 319 -40.32 -34.26 -19.52
N ASP A 320 -39.03 -34.02 -19.42
CA ASP A 320 -38.33 -33.86 -18.14
C ASP A 320 -38.54 -32.44 -17.56
N PHE A 321 -38.80 -31.43 -18.40
CA PHE A 321 -39.02 -30.03 -17.99
C PHE A 321 -40.40 -29.49 -18.39
N PRO A 322 -41.34 -29.33 -17.43
CA PRO A 322 -42.69 -28.80 -17.70
C PRO A 322 -42.73 -27.35 -18.24
N SER A 323 -41.62 -26.61 -18.12
CA SER A 323 -41.46 -25.25 -18.64
C SER A 323 -41.36 -25.20 -20.16
N VAL A 324 -41.00 -26.32 -20.79
CA VAL A 324 -40.92 -26.50 -22.24
C VAL A 324 -42.31 -26.80 -22.78
N LYS A 325 -42.82 -25.89 -23.63
CA LYS A 325 -44.12 -26.05 -24.30
C LYS A 325 -44.02 -26.99 -25.48
N ASP A 326 -43.04 -26.74 -26.35
CA ASP A 326 -42.82 -27.47 -27.60
C ASP A 326 -41.32 -27.50 -27.96
N VAL A 327 -40.96 -28.31 -28.94
CA VAL A 327 -39.58 -28.49 -29.40
C VAL A 327 -39.56 -28.60 -30.92
N SER A 328 -38.61 -27.98 -31.60
CA SER A 328 -38.56 -28.09 -33.06
C SER A 328 -37.16 -27.78 -33.59
N TYR A 329 -37.07 -27.57 -34.91
CA TYR A 329 -35.85 -27.32 -35.65
C TYR A 329 -35.98 -26.09 -36.52
N PHE A 330 -34.91 -25.31 -36.55
CA PHE A 330 -34.64 -24.34 -37.57
C PHE A 330 -33.85 -24.98 -38.69
N TYR A 331 -34.18 -24.58 -39.91
CA TYR A 331 -33.51 -25.02 -41.12
C TYR A 331 -32.95 -23.77 -41.78
N ASN A 332 -31.64 -23.62 -41.72
CA ASN A 332 -30.93 -22.50 -42.31
C ASN A 332 -30.20 -22.98 -43.57
N GLY A 333 -30.55 -22.40 -44.71
CA GLY A 333 -29.92 -22.71 -45.99
C GLY A 333 -30.09 -21.55 -46.96
N ASP A 334 -29.13 -21.38 -47.85
CA ASP A 334 -29.24 -20.42 -48.95
C ASP A 334 -30.15 -21.00 -50.04
N TYR A 335 -31.46 -21.00 -49.78
CA TYR A 335 -32.45 -21.57 -50.68
C TYR A 335 -32.45 -20.89 -52.05
N VAL A 336 -32.04 -19.62 -52.11
CA VAL A 336 -31.94 -18.84 -53.35
C VAL A 336 -30.84 -19.40 -54.25
N SER A 337 -29.64 -19.63 -53.71
CA SER A 337 -28.57 -20.26 -54.50
C SER A 337 -28.81 -21.74 -54.77
N MET A 338 -29.54 -22.43 -53.89
CA MET A 338 -29.91 -23.84 -54.09
C MET A 338 -30.89 -24.04 -55.25
N PHE A 339 -31.77 -23.08 -55.54
CA PHE A 339 -32.82 -23.21 -56.57
C PHE A 339 -32.88 -22.00 -57.53
N PRO A 340 -31.82 -21.76 -58.33
CA PRO A 340 -31.74 -20.59 -59.20
C PRO A 340 -32.70 -20.66 -60.40
N ASP A 341 -33.14 -21.86 -60.81
CA ASP A 341 -33.94 -22.06 -62.02
C ASP A 341 -35.45 -21.90 -61.76
N ALA A 342 -35.92 -22.25 -60.56
CA ALA A 342 -37.25 -21.89 -60.08
C ALA A 342 -37.31 -21.98 -58.55
N GLN A 343 -37.79 -20.92 -57.91
CA GLN A 343 -38.15 -20.89 -56.48
C GLN A 343 -39.35 -19.97 -56.31
N GLN A 344 -40.56 -20.47 -56.56
CA GLN A 344 -41.75 -19.64 -56.54
C GLN A 344 -42.94 -20.38 -55.94
N ILE A 345 -43.76 -19.64 -55.20
CA ILE A 345 -45.05 -20.09 -54.73
C ILE A 345 -46.13 -19.47 -55.62
N ASN A 346 -46.92 -20.33 -56.25
CA ASN A 346 -48.06 -19.93 -57.07
C ASN A 346 -49.35 -20.13 -56.30
N LEU A 347 -50.28 -19.19 -56.38
CA LEU A 347 -51.64 -19.39 -55.89
C LEU A 347 -52.50 -20.00 -56.99
N LEU A 348 -53.25 -21.03 -56.64
CA LEU A 348 -54.15 -21.80 -57.52
C LEU A 348 -55.58 -21.64 -57.02
N TYR A 349 -56.50 -21.27 -57.90
CA TYR A 349 -57.92 -21.18 -57.61
C TYR A 349 -58.70 -21.64 -58.83
N LYS A 350 -59.32 -22.82 -58.72
CA LYS A 350 -59.95 -23.53 -59.84
C LYS A 350 -58.94 -23.72 -61.00
N GLU A 351 -59.25 -23.21 -62.20
CA GLU A 351 -58.37 -23.30 -63.38
C GLU A 351 -57.39 -22.11 -63.50
N LYS A 352 -57.42 -21.15 -62.58
CA LYS A 352 -56.53 -19.98 -62.61
C LYS A 352 -55.28 -20.25 -61.77
N THR A 353 -54.16 -19.68 -62.22
CA THR A 353 -52.88 -19.70 -61.51
C THR A 353 -52.32 -18.28 -61.49
N VAL A 354 -51.87 -17.82 -60.33
CA VAL A 354 -51.15 -16.55 -60.21
C VAL A 354 -49.80 -16.78 -59.54
N ARG A 355 -48.75 -16.27 -60.19
CA ARG A 355 -47.40 -16.26 -59.64
C ARG A 355 -47.28 -15.19 -58.56
N THR A 356 -46.77 -15.57 -57.39
CA THR A 356 -46.46 -14.62 -56.31
C THR A 356 -44.97 -14.30 -56.28
N THR A 357 -44.60 -13.34 -55.44
CA THR A 357 -43.20 -13.04 -55.11
C THR A 357 -42.64 -13.92 -54.00
N LEU A 358 -43.45 -14.83 -53.43
CA LEU A 358 -43.04 -15.69 -52.33
C LEU A 358 -42.26 -16.90 -52.87
N GLY A 359 -41.23 -17.31 -52.15
CA GLY A 359 -40.43 -18.51 -52.40
C GLY A 359 -40.34 -19.41 -51.17
N LEU A 360 -39.46 -20.40 -51.27
CA LEU A 360 -39.19 -21.33 -50.16
C LEU A 360 -38.58 -20.61 -48.95
N ASP A 361 -37.77 -19.58 -49.19
CA ASP A 361 -37.11 -18.83 -48.11
C ASP A 361 -38.15 -18.10 -47.25
N GLU A 362 -39.10 -17.39 -47.87
CA GLU A 362 -40.20 -16.75 -47.15
C GLU A 362 -41.09 -17.78 -46.43
N LEU A 363 -41.33 -18.94 -47.05
CA LEU A 363 -42.14 -20.00 -46.42
C LEU A 363 -41.45 -20.56 -45.17
N VAL A 364 -40.18 -20.96 -45.26
CA VAL A 364 -39.44 -21.54 -44.15
C VAL A 364 -39.23 -20.51 -43.04
N ASN A 365 -38.77 -19.30 -43.37
CA ASN A 365 -38.49 -18.27 -42.38
C ASN A 365 -39.74 -17.78 -41.66
N THR A 366 -40.88 -17.66 -42.35
CA THR A 366 -42.11 -17.20 -41.69
C THR A 366 -42.79 -18.27 -40.83
N LEU A 367 -42.75 -19.54 -41.23
CA LEU A 367 -43.22 -20.65 -40.40
C LEU A 367 -42.35 -20.83 -39.16
N ASN A 368 -41.05 -20.60 -39.29
CA ASN A 368 -40.14 -20.57 -38.16
C ASN A 368 -40.49 -19.46 -37.15
N VAL A 369 -41.17 -18.38 -37.53
CA VAL A 369 -41.42 -17.19 -36.68
C VAL A 369 -42.84 -17.14 -36.07
N SER A 370 -43.83 -17.84 -36.63
CA SER A 370 -45.27 -17.51 -36.43
C SER A 370 -46.00 -18.05 -35.17
N GLU A 371 -45.30 -18.35 -34.07
CA GLU A 371 -45.92 -19.02 -32.90
C GLU A 371 -46.70 -18.10 -31.93
N VAL A 372 -46.44 -16.79 -31.84
CA VAL A 372 -47.31 -15.92 -31.02
C VAL A 372 -48.65 -15.65 -31.68
N ILE A 373 -48.70 -15.78 -33.01
CA ILE A 373 -49.93 -15.72 -33.78
C ILE A 373 -50.78 -16.97 -33.51
N ASN A 374 -50.15 -18.15 -33.31
CA ASN A 374 -50.86 -19.38 -32.93
C ASN A 374 -51.74 -19.19 -31.69
N ASN A 375 -51.25 -18.56 -30.62
CA ASN A 375 -52.05 -18.39 -29.38
C ASN A 375 -53.20 -17.36 -29.48
N ARG A 376 -53.17 -16.44 -30.46
CA ARG A 376 -54.23 -15.42 -30.65
C ARG A 376 -55.20 -15.76 -31.79
N ILE A 377 -54.76 -16.48 -32.82
CA ILE A 377 -55.53 -16.73 -34.06
C ILE A 377 -55.94 -18.21 -34.21
N ILE A 378 -55.14 -19.15 -33.70
CA ILE A 378 -55.33 -20.60 -33.88
C ILE A 378 -55.51 -21.21 -32.49
N LYS A 379 -56.65 -20.93 -31.86
CA LYS A 379 -56.96 -21.55 -30.56
C LYS A 379 -57.55 -22.95 -30.69
N ASP A 380 -58.07 -23.34 -31.86
CA ASP A 380 -58.87 -24.56 -32.02
C ASP A 380 -58.82 -25.19 -33.44
N GLU A 381 -57.86 -24.84 -34.30
CA GLU A 381 -57.74 -25.41 -35.66
C GLU A 381 -56.47 -26.27 -35.79
N GLU A 382 -56.60 -27.60 -35.71
CA GLU A 382 -55.55 -28.55 -36.09
C GLU A 382 -55.47 -28.64 -37.62
N LEU A 383 -54.36 -28.17 -38.22
CA LEU A 383 -54.09 -28.27 -39.65
C LEU A 383 -53.47 -29.64 -39.99
N LEU A 384 -53.87 -30.21 -41.11
CA LEU A 384 -53.20 -31.38 -41.69
C LEU A 384 -51.86 -31.00 -42.33
N SER A 385 -51.01 -32.00 -42.61
CA SER A 385 -49.66 -31.79 -43.16
C SER A 385 -49.61 -31.08 -44.52
N ASP A 386 -50.70 -31.07 -45.27
CA ASP A 386 -50.83 -30.37 -46.55
C ASP A 386 -51.65 -29.07 -46.44
N GLU A 387 -51.99 -28.61 -45.23
CA GLU A 387 -52.86 -27.47 -44.99
C GLU A 387 -52.09 -26.30 -44.37
N ILE A 388 -52.30 -25.08 -44.85
CA ILE A 388 -51.62 -23.89 -44.35
C ILE A 388 -52.59 -22.73 -44.11
N ILE A 389 -52.19 -21.80 -43.26
CA ILE A 389 -52.83 -20.49 -43.13
C ILE A 389 -51.89 -19.45 -43.74
N LEU A 390 -52.45 -18.57 -44.57
CA LEU A 390 -51.69 -17.55 -45.27
C LEU A 390 -52.02 -16.16 -44.73
N GLY A 391 -51.05 -15.51 -44.10
CA GLY A 391 -51.06 -14.07 -43.91
C GLY A 391 -50.86 -13.37 -45.25
N ILE A 392 -51.75 -12.45 -45.60
CA ILE A 392 -51.68 -11.69 -46.84
C ILE A 392 -51.71 -10.19 -46.57
N ASP A 393 -50.98 -9.46 -47.39
CA ASP A 393 -51.04 -8.01 -47.47
C ASP A 393 -52.13 -7.56 -48.47
N ASP A 394 -52.35 -6.25 -48.56
CA ASP A 394 -53.34 -5.67 -49.48
C ASP A 394 -53.04 -6.03 -50.95
N ASN A 395 -51.76 -6.23 -51.30
CA ASN A 395 -51.36 -6.60 -52.66
C ASN A 395 -51.80 -8.03 -53.01
N LEU A 396 -51.48 -9.02 -52.17
CA LEU A 396 -51.96 -10.39 -52.35
C LEU A 396 -53.48 -10.49 -52.25
N LEU A 397 -54.12 -9.70 -51.38
CA LEU A 397 -55.59 -9.64 -51.32
C LEU A 397 -56.20 -9.17 -52.64
N ASN A 398 -55.63 -8.14 -53.26
CA ASN A 398 -56.06 -7.66 -54.58
C ASN A 398 -55.83 -8.72 -55.67
N ILE A 399 -54.68 -9.41 -55.63
CA ILE A 399 -54.36 -10.50 -56.56
C ILE A 399 -55.40 -11.63 -56.45
N ILE A 400 -55.69 -12.09 -55.23
CA ILE A 400 -56.66 -13.16 -54.98
C ILE A 400 -58.09 -12.71 -55.35
N SER A 401 -58.46 -11.46 -55.05
CA SER A 401 -59.77 -10.90 -55.42
C SER A 401 -59.97 -10.85 -56.94
N ASN A 402 -58.95 -10.44 -57.69
CA ASN A 402 -58.95 -10.46 -59.15
C ASN A 402 -59.04 -11.89 -59.71
N MET A 403 -58.35 -12.84 -59.06
CA MET A 403 -58.40 -14.25 -59.41
C MET A 403 -59.80 -14.84 -59.23
N ILE A 404 -60.47 -14.52 -58.13
CA ILE A 404 -61.84 -14.98 -57.84
C ILE A 404 -62.88 -14.24 -58.72
N GLY A 405 -62.56 -13.04 -59.21
CA GLY A 405 -63.40 -12.28 -60.14
C GLY A 405 -64.43 -11.37 -59.46
N SER A 406 -64.20 -11.01 -58.20
CA SER A 406 -65.03 -10.06 -57.45
C SER A 406 -64.19 -9.32 -56.41
N ASN A 407 -64.54 -8.06 -56.11
CA ASN A 407 -63.88 -7.28 -55.08
C ASN A 407 -64.31 -7.83 -53.71
N ILE A 408 -63.47 -8.65 -53.11
CA ILE A 408 -63.79 -9.47 -51.94
C ILE A 408 -63.03 -8.94 -50.73
N ASP A 409 -63.74 -8.68 -49.64
CA ASP A 409 -63.10 -8.44 -48.34
C ASP A 409 -62.60 -9.74 -47.70
N LEU A 410 -61.71 -9.63 -46.72
CA LEU A 410 -61.05 -10.78 -46.09
C LEU A 410 -62.03 -11.76 -45.41
N ASN A 411 -63.19 -11.29 -44.95
CA ASN A 411 -64.23 -12.13 -44.34
C ASN A 411 -64.99 -12.95 -45.38
N VAL A 412 -65.30 -12.34 -46.53
CA VAL A 412 -65.94 -13.02 -47.66
C VAL A 412 -64.96 -13.98 -48.34
N LEU A 413 -63.67 -13.65 -48.36
CA LEU A 413 -62.60 -14.52 -48.86
C LEU A 413 -62.50 -15.79 -48.04
N ASN A 414 -62.43 -15.69 -46.71
CA ASN A 414 -62.38 -16.88 -45.84
C ASN A 414 -63.61 -17.79 -45.98
N LYS A 415 -64.80 -17.21 -46.22
CA LYS A 415 -65.99 -18.01 -46.55
C LYS A 415 -65.85 -18.78 -47.86
N HIS A 416 -65.24 -18.18 -48.89
CA HIS A 416 -64.97 -18.85 -50.18
C HIS A 416 -63.86 -19.89 -50.08
N ILE A 417 -62.86 -19.68 -49.23
CA ILE A 417 -61.73 -20.60 -49.06
C ILE A 417 -62.10 -21.84 -48.27
N SER A 418 -63.12 -21.77 -47.39
CA SER A 418 -63.57 -22.89 -46.56
C SER A 418 -64.01 -24.15 -47.33
N THR A 419 -64.20 -24.07 -48.66
CA THR A 419 -64.47 -25.21 -49.55
C THR A 419 -63.21 -25.91 -50.09
N GLY A 420 -61.99 -25.40 -49.81
CA GLY A 420 -60.70 -25.96 -50.24
C GLY A 420 -60.25 -25.54 -51.65
N ASP A 421 -60.86 -24.48 -52.20
CA ASP A 421 -60.66 -24.07 -53.59
C ASP A 421 -59.36 -23.26 -53.83
N LEU A 422 -58.74 -22.72 -52.78
CA LEU A 422 -57.46 -21.99 -52.87
C LEU A 422 -56.31 -22.89 -52.43
N ARG A 423 -55.28 -23.02 -53.27
CA ARG A 423 -54.06 -23.79 -52.98
C ARG A 423 -52.81 -22.95 -53.25
N ALA A 424 -51.74 -23.23 -52.53
CA ALA A 424 -50.41 -22.68 -52.76
C ALA A 424 -49.51 -23.79 -53.30
N ASN A 425 -48.98 -23.62 -54.50
CA ASN A 425 -48.04 -24.54 -55.11
C ASN A 425 -46.62 -23.98 -55.02
N LEU A 426 -45.76 -24.64 -54.24
CA LEU A 426 -44.32 -24.43 -54.18
C LEU A 426 -43.62 -25.19 -55.31
N LEU A 427 -43.08 -24.44 -56.26
CA LEU A 427 -42.26 -24.96 -57.36
C LEU A 427 -40.78 -24.65 -57.13
N LEU A 428 -39.98 -25.72 -57.06
CA LEU A 428 -38.53 -25.66 -56.94
C LEU A 428 -37.85 -26.36 -58.11
N LYS A 429 -36.78 -25.75 -58.65
CA LYS A 429 -35.98 -26.35 -59.72
C LYS A 429 -34.52 -25.93 -59.62
N ASN A 430 -33.65 -26.93 -59.80
CA ASN A 430 -32.25 -26.70 -60.10
C ASN A 430 -31.79 -27.70 -61.18
N GLU A 431 -31.50 -27.19 -62.37
CA GLU A 431 -31.09 -27.97 -63.54
C GLU A 431 -29.68 -28.56 -63.38
N SER A 432 -28.79 -27.85 -62.66
CA SER A 432 -27.37 -28.25 -62.53
C SER A 432 -27.17 -29.59 -61.80
N TRP A 433 -28.09 -29.95 -60.89
CA TRP A 433 -28.11 -31.25 -60.21
C TRP A 433 -29.42 -32.02 -60.40
N SER A 434 -30.18 -31.71 -61.47
CA SER A 434 -31.38 -32.44 -61.91
C SER A 434 -32.45 -32.61 -60.82
N TYR A 435 -32.73 -31.53 -60.08
CA TYR A 435 -33.73 -31.51 -59.02
C TYR A 435 -34.96 -30.70 -59.43
N SER A 436 -36.15 -31.23 -59.14
CA SER A 436 -37.42 -30.51 -59.24
C SER A 436 -38.39 -30.99 -58.17
N ALA A 437 -39.07 -30.07 -57.50
CA ALA A 437 -40.15 -30.37 -56.58
C ALA A 437 -41.37 -29.49 -56.88
N ASP A 438 -42.56 -30.09 -56.73
CA ASP A 438 -43.87 -29.48 -56.92
C ASP A 438 -44.74 -29.91 -55.73
N VAL A 439 -44.84 -29.02 -54.74
CA VAL A 439 -45.51 -29.30 -53.46
C VAL A 439 -46.72 -28.37 -53.34
N ILE A 440 -47.92 -28.95 -53.19
CA ILE A 440 -49.17 -28.20 -53.16
C ILE A 440 -49.75 -28.24 -51.75
N PHE A 441 -49.98 -27.06 -51.18
CA PHE A 441 -50.66 -26.87 -49.91
C PHE A 441 -52.08 -26.35 -50.13
N THR A 442 -53.05 -26.86 -49.38
CA THR A 442 -54.40 -26.33 -49.28
C THR A 442 -54.40 -25.12 -48.34
N VAL A 443 -54.81 -23.95 -48.83
CA VAL A 443 -54.97 -22.77 -47.97
C VAL A 443 -56.29 -22.90 -47.25
N LYS A 444 -56.26 -23.10 -45.93
CA LYS A 444 -57.48 -23.22 -45.10
C LYS A 444 -58.09 -21.89 -44.74
N LYS A 445 -57.22 -20.92 -44.49
CA LYS A 445 -57.59 -19.62 -43.96
C LYS A 445 -56.58 -18.59 -44.39
N VAL A 446 -57.07 -17.37 -44.50
CA VAL A 446 -56.29 -16.21 -44.89
C VAL A 446 -56.49 -15.12 -43.86
N ILE A 447 -55.41 -14.49 -43.41
CA ILE A 447 -55.45 -13.44 -42.39
C ILE A 447 -54.78 -12.16 -42.88
N ALA A 448 -55.22 -11.02 -42.38
CA ALA A 448 -54.62 -9.74 -42.72
C ALA A 448 -53.23 -9.63 -42.09
N ALA A 449 -52.26 -9.16 -42.87
CA ALA A 449 -50.87 -9.01 -42.46
C ALA A 449 -50.21 -7.79 -43.11
N SER A 450 -49.18 -7.24 -42.49
CA SER A 450 -48.35 -6.18 -43.07
C SER A 450 -47.44 -6.69 -44.19
N ARG A 451 -47.08 -7.97 -44.16
CA ARG A 451 -46.31 -8.70 -45.17
C ARG A 451 -46.84 -10.13 -45.28
N PRO A 452 -46.73 -10.80 -46.43
CA PRO A 452 -47.18 -12.17 -46.53
C PRO A 452 -46.37 -13.12 -45.64
N TYR A 453 -47.04 -14.06 -44.99
CA TYR A 453 -46.38 -15.08 -44.16
C TYR A 453 -47.22 -16.36 -44.08
N PHE A 454 -46.57 -17.46 -43.72
CA PHE A 454 -47.20 -18.77 -43.59
C PHE A 454 -47.32 -19.14 -42.10
N ILE A 455 -48.42 -19.80 -41.75
CA ILE A 455 -48.63 -20.38 -40.42
C ILE A 455 -49.04 -21.84 -40.55
N HIS A 456 -48.49 -22.66 -39.66
CA HIS A 456 -48.89 -24.04 -39.46
C HIS A 456 -49.04 -24.33 -37.96
N SER A 457 -49.96 -25.21 -37.59
CA SER A 457 -50.22 -25.58 -36.18
C SER A 457 -49.25 -26.65 -35.65
N ASP A 458 -48.80 -27.55 -36.53
CA ASP A 458 -47.76 -28.54 -36.22
C ASP A 458 -46.36 -27.90 -36.29
N TYR A 459 -45.62 -27.98 -35.18
CA TYR A 459 -44.24 -27.50 -35.06
C TYR A 459 -43.24 -28.32 -35.88
N LEU A 460 -43.56 -29.57 -36.23
CA LEU A 460 -42.73 -30.43 -37.09
C LEU A 460 -42.97 -30.21 -38.58
N PHE A 461 -43.87 -29.29 -38.97
CA PHE A 461 -44.21 -29.07 -40.36
C PHE A 461 -42.99 -28.73 -41.22
N VAL A 462 -42.14 -27.79 -40.78
CA VAL A 462 -40.95 -27.39 -41.55
C VAL A 462 -39.97 -28.56 -41.70
N LYS A 463 -39.79 -29.36 -40.64
CA LYS A 463 -39.00 -30.60 -40.71
C LYS A 463 -39.55 -31.56 -41.75
N ASN A 464 -40.85 -31.84 -41.71
CA ASN A 464 -41.49 -32.75 -42.66
C ASN A 464 -41.39 -32.21 -44.10
N LEU A 465 -41.55 -30.90 -44.30
CA LEU A 465 -41.39 -30.27 -45.60
C LEU A 465 -39.96 -30.41 -46.14
N ILE A 466 -38.94 -30.06 -45.36
CA ILE A 466 -37.54 -30.08 -45.81
C ILE A 466 -37.01 -31.51 -45.98
N GLU A 467 -37.23 -32.37 -44.98
CA GLU A 467 -36.62 -33.71 -44.93
C GLU A 467 -37.43 -34.76 -45.70
N ASN A 468 -38.77 -34.72 -45.67
CA ASN A 468 -39.60 -35.78 -46.24
C ASN A 468 -40.15 -35.43 -47.63
N GLU A 469 -40.70 -34.22 -47.77
CA GLU A 469 -41.32 -33.76 -49.04
C GLU A 469 -40.25 -33.32 -50.04
N LEU A 470 -39.39 -32.38 -49.66
CA LEU A 470 -38.32 -31.86 -50.51
C LEU A 470 -37.08 -32.77 -50.53
N LYS A 471 -36.88 -33.59 -49.48
CA LYS A 471 -35.74 -34.51 -49.38
C LYS A 471 -34.39 -33.82 -49.55
N LEU A 472 -34.26 -32.60 -49.01
CA LEU A 472 -33.00 -31.89 -49.01
C LEU A 472 -32.02 -32.59 -48.06
N SER A 473 -30.72 -32.47 -48.37
CA SER A 473 -29.69 -32.99 -47.48
C SER A 473 -29.67 -32.13 -46.22
N VAL A 474 -29.62 -32.75 -45.04
CA VAL A 474 -29.55 -32.01 -43.77
C VAL A 474 -28.24 -32.33 -43.08
N SER A 475 -27.55 -31.30 -42.60
CA SER A 475 -26.33 -31.42 -41.80
C SER A 475 -26.61 -31.06 -40.36
N GLU A 476 -26.15 -31.93 -39.46
CA GLU A 476 -26.14 -31.69 -38.01
C GLU A 476 -24.84 -31.00 -37.57
N LYS A 477 -23.86 -30.88 -38.47
CA LYS A 477 -22.53 -30.33 -38.19
C LYS A 477 -22.51 -28.84 -38.50
N LYS A 478 -22.04 -28.01 -37.55
CA LYS A 478 -22.04 -26.56 -37.73
C LYS A 478 -20.89 -26.03 -38.58
N GLU A 479 -19.69 -26.59 -38.42
CA GLU A 479 -18.43 -26.00 -38.93
C GLU A 479 -17.86 -26.74 -40.14
N SER A 480 -18.33 -27.95 -40.45
CA SER A 480 -17.81 -28.72 -41.58
C SER A 480 -18.30 -28.19 -42.92
N SER A 481 -17.43 -28.21 -43.94
CA SER A 481 -17.85 -27.98 -45.33
C SER A 481 -18.84 -29.05 -45.76
N ASP A 482 -20.03 -28.63 -46.18
CA ASP A 482 -21.07 -29.56 -46.57
C ASP A 482 -20.70 -30.33 -47.83
N LYS A 483 -21.04 -31.62 -47.84
CA LYS A 483 -20.74 -32.53 -48.95
C LYS A 483 -21.49 -32.16 -50.23
N TYR A 484 -22.67 -31.53 -50.08
CA TYR A 484 -23.55 -31.18 -51.19
C TYR A 484 -23.97 -29.70 -51.08
N PRO A 485 -24.04 -28.96 -52.20
CA PRO A 485 -24.45 -27.55 -52.18
C PRO A 485 -25.93 -27.33 -51.79
N TRP A 486 -26.76 -28.37 -51.82
CA TRP A 486 -28.16 -28.33 -51.35
C TRP A 486 -28.32 -28.84 -49.90
N THR A 487 -27.26 -28.75 -49.11
CA THR A 487 -27.31 -29.14 -47.70
C THR A 487 -27.82 -27.98 -46.87
N VAL A 488 -28.84 -28.25 -46.06
CA VAL A 488 -29.46 -27.31 -45.13
C VAL A 488 -28.91 -27.60 -43.74
N LYS A 489 -28.53 -26.54 -43.01
CA LYS A 489 -28.08 -26.66 -41.62
C LYS A 489 -29.30 -26.71 -40.70
N ARG A 490 -29.33 -27.69 -39.80
CA ARG A 490 -30.40 -27.85 -38.82
C ARG A 490 -29.94 -27.36 -37.45
N GLU A 491 -30.80 -26.61 -36.78
CA GLU A 491 -30.59 -26.16 -35.40
C GLU A 491 -31.83 -26.44 -34.56
N SER A 492 -31.68 -27.29 -33.56
CA SER A 492 -32.71 -27.69 -32.63
C SER A 492 -32.93 -26.64 -31.57
N TYR A 493 -34.19 -26.49 -31.16
CA TYR A 493 -34.57 -25.55 -30.12
C TYR A 493 -35.75 -26.07 -29.30
N VAL A 494 -35.83 -25.53 -28.09
CA VAL A 494 -36.98 -25.69 -27.21
C VAL A 494 -37.76 -24.37 -27.15
N VAL A 495 -39.07 -24.47 -27.09
CA VAL A 495 -40.00 -23.35 -26.90
C VAL A 495 -40.41 -23.32 -25.44
N LEU A 496 -40.10 -22.23 -24.76
CA LEU A 496 -40.35 -22.03 -23.35
C LEU A 496 -41.59 -21.17 -23.14
N SER A 497 -42.24 -21.36 -21.99
CA SER A 497 -43.19 -20.39 -21.49
C SER A 497 -42.48 -19.09 -21.08
N PRO A 498 -43.05 -17.89 -21.34
CA PRO A 498 -42.43 -16.60 -21.00
C PRO A 498 -41.97 -16.46 -19.55
N TYR A 499 -42.64 -17.18 -18.62
CA TYR A 499 -42.44 -17.03 -17.18
C TYR A 499 -41.46 -18.04 -16.56
N TYR A 500 -41.05 -19.07 -17.30
CA TYR A 500 -40.29 -20.21 -16.74
C TYR A 500 -38.90 -20.37 -17.36
N LYS A 501 -38.41 -19.36 -18.07
CA LYS A 501 -37.13 -19.44 -18.77
C LYS A 501 -35.94 -19.51 -17.82
N ASP A 502 -35.85 -18.60 -16.85
CA ASP A 502 -34.77 -18.62 -15.85
C ASP A 502 -34.73 -19.96 -15.11
N GLN A 503 -35.90 -20.45 -14.68
CA GLN A 503 -36.05 -21.76 -14.05
C GLN A 503 -35.59 -22.91 -14.97
N PHE A 504 -35.96 -22.88 -16.25
CA PHE A 504 -35.50 -23.89 -17.22
C PHE A 504 -33.99 -23.89 -17.38
N ILE A 505 -33.36 -22.72 -17.51
CA ILE A 505 -31.90 -22.60 -17.64
C ILE A 505 -31.22 -23.22 -16.41
N GLU A 506 -31.69 -22.90 -15.20
CA GLU A 506 -31.15 -23.47 -13.97
C GLU A 506 -31.33 -24.99 -13.90
N ASP A 507 -32.54 -25.49 -14.14
CA ASP A 507 -32.85 -26.91 -14.03
C ASP A 507 -32.12 -27.74 -15.10
N PHE A 508 -31.97 -27.20 -16.31
CA PHE A 508 -31.19 -27.81 -17.38
C PHE A 508 -29.71 -27.87 -17.02
N LEU A 509 -29.14 -26.76 -16.51
CA LEU A 509 -27.73 -26.71 -16.14
C LEU A 509 -27.39 -27.67 -14.98
N LYS A 510 -28.30 -27.82 -14.02
CA LYS A 510 -28.20 -28.76 -12.88
C LYS A 510 -28.44 -30.22 -13.26
N SER A 511 -28.95 -30.53 -14.44
CA SER A 511 -29.30 -31.90 -14.79
C SER A 511 -28.08 -32.72 -15.27
N ASP A 512 -27.77 -33.79 -14.53
CA ASP A 512 -26.72 -34.75 -14.86
C ASP A 512 -26.98 -35.49 -16.19
N LYS A 513 -28.24 -35.52 -16.65
CA LYS A 513 -28.65 -36.19 -17.89
C LYS A 513 -28.18 -35.43 -19.14
N TYR A 514 -28.03 -34.11 -19.05
CA TYR A 514 -27.79 -33.23 -20.20
C TYR A 514 -26.40 -32.57 -20.17
N LEU A 515 -25.42 -33.17 -19.49
CA LEU A 515 -24.05 -32.64 -19.39
C LEU A 515 -23.31 -32.54 -20.74
N ASP A 516 -23.72 -33.34 -21.73
CA ASP A 516 -23.18 -33.32 -23.09
C ASP A 516 -23.76 -32.20 -23.95
N TYR A 517 -24.76 -31.48 -23.44
CA TYR A 517 -25.53 -30.49 -24.18
C TYR A 517 -25.38 -29.09 -23.59
N SER A 518 -25.33 -28.09 -24.46
CA SER A 518 -25.26 -26.67 -24.13
C SER A 518 -26.48 -25.94 -24.67
N LEU A 519 -26.84 -24.86 -23.98
CA LEU A 519 -27.91 -23.96 -24.40
C LEU A 519 -27.33 -22.89 -25.31
N LEU A 520 -28.05 -22.58 -26.37
CA LEU A 520 -27.72 -21.53 -27.31
C LEU A 520 -28.69 -20.35 -27.18
N PRO A 521 -28.21 -19.12 -27.40
CA PRO A 521 -29.10 -17.98 -27.58
C PRO A 521 -30.03 -18.24 -28.78
N ASN A 522 -31.13 -17.49 -28.86
CA ASN A 522 -32.13 -17.69 -29.91
C ASN A 522 -31.48 -17.67 -31.32
N PRO A 523 -31.61 -18.72 -32.12
CA PRO A 523 -30.96 -18.82 -33.43
C PRO A 523 -31.53 -17.88 -34.51
N LEU A 524 -32.68 -17.22 -34.27
CA LEU A 524 -33.34 -16.32 -35.24
C LEU A 524 -33.02 -14.83 -35.06
N ASN A 525 -31.82 -14.48 -34.57
CA ASN A 525 -31.45 -13.11 -34.14
C ASN A 525 -31.59 -11.97 -35.18
N GLU A 526 -31.95 -12.23 -36.45
CA GLU A 526 -31.95 -11.22 -37.53
C GLU A 526 -33.28 -10.46 -37.74
N ILE A 527 -34.37 -10.77 -37.03
CA ILE A 527 -35.69 -10.15 -37.31
C ILE A 527 -36.13 -9.23 -36.16
N ASN A 528 -35.96 -7.92 -36.38
CA ASN A 528 -36.40 -6.85 -35.48
C ASN A 528 -37.94 -6.75 -35.44
N GLU A 529 -38.62 -7.33 -34.43
CA GLU A 529 -39.99 -6.94 -34.03
C GLU A 529 -40.47 -7.57 -32.68
N ASP A 530 -40.41 -6.79 -31.59
CA ASP A 530 -40.99 -7.00 -30.24
C ASP A 530 -40.65 -8.28 -29.43
N GLU A 531 -40.93 -8.23 -28.11
CA GLU A 531 -40.55 -9.08 -26.95
C GLU A 531 -40.73 -10.63 -27.07
N ILE A 532 -41.10 -11.12 -28.24
CA ILE A 532 -41.61 -12.47 -28.51
C ILE A 532 -40.49 -13.51 -28.70
N TYR A 533 -39.28 -13.06 -29.05
CA TYR A 533 -38.16 -13.93 -29.45
C TYR A 533 -37.45 -14.65 -28.30
N TYR A 534 -37.57 -14.16 -27.07
CA TYR A 534 -36.79 -14.67 -25.93
C TYR A 534 -37.23 -16.04 -25.39
N MET A 535 -38.31 -16.62 -25.94
CA MET A 535 -38.85 -17.91 -25.50
C MET A 535 -38.14 -19.12 -26.12
N ARG A 536 -37.17 -18.95 -27.02
CA ARG A 536 -36.50 -20.07 -27.69
C ARG A 536 -35.05 -20.16 -27.27
N LEU A 537 -34.63 -21.37 -26.91
CA LEU A 537 -33.23 -21.69 -26.65
C LEU A 537 -32.83 -22.84 -27.55
N GLY A 538 -31.74 -22.66 -28.28
CA GLY A 538 -31.17 -23.74 -29.07
C GLY A 538 -30.53 -24.78 -28.16
N ILE A 539 -30.52 -26.04 -28.58
CA ILE A 539 -29.82 -27.12 -27.88
C ILE A 539 -28.73 -27.64 -28.80
N GLU A 540 -27.48 -27.66 -28.36
CA GLU A 540 -26.42 -28.31 -29.13
C GLU A 540 -25.64 -29.28 -28.27
N ARG A 541 -25.11 -30.31 -28.91
CA ARG A 541 -24.16 -31.23 -28.31
C ARG A 541 -22.76 -30.63 -28.42
N GLY A 542 -22.13 -30.43 -27.26
CA GLY A 542 -20.80 -29.84 -27.17
C GLY A 542 -19.68 -30.80 -27.60
N ILE A 543 -18.49 -30.24 -27.80
CA ILE A 543 -17.24 -31.00 -28.04
C ILE A 543 -16.77 -31.65 -26.73
N GLU A 544 -16.93 -30.95 -25.61
CA GLU A 544 -16.53 -31.38 -24.27
C GLU A 544 -17.73 -31.44 -23.35
N ARG A 545 -17.73 -32.42 -22.45
CA ARG A 545 -18.74 -32.53 -21.39
C ARG A 545 -18.57 -31.42 -20.35
N ARG A 546 -19.69 -30.80 -19.95
CA ARG A 546 -19.74 -29.83 -18.85
C ARG A 546 -19.52 -30.51 -17.50
N ILE A 547 -18.93 -29.80 -16.55
CA ILE A 547 -18.81 -30.30 -15.17
C ILE A 547 -20.20 -30.53 -14.54
N ASN A 548 -20.33 -31.60 -13.75
CA ASN A 548 -21.56 -31.87 -12.99
C ASN A 548 -21.70 -30.84 -11.86
N LEU A 549 -22.78 -30.04 -11.88
CA LEU A 549 -23.04 -29.02 -10.86
C LEU A 549 -23.56 -29.60 -9.54
N ASN A 550 -24.13 -30.81 -9.53
CA ASN A 550 -24.61 -31.49 -8.32
C ASN A 550 -23.51 -32.20 -7.52
N ILE A 551 -22.26 -32.11 -7.98
CA ILE A 551 -21.11 -32.76 -7.36
C ILE A 551 -21.00 -32.47 -5.86
N GLU A 552 -21.37 -31.28 -5.41
CA GLU A 552 -21.30 -30.89 -4.00
C GLU A 552 -22.14 -31.78 -3.07
N ASN A 553 -23.29 -32.24 -3.57
CA ASN A 553 -24.15 -33.17 -2.84
C ASN A 553 -23.49 -34.54 -2.74
N GLU A 554 -22.79 -34.99 -3.79
CA GLU A 554 -22.01 -36.23 -3.77
C GLU A 554 -20.82 -36.12 -2.79
N LEU A 555 -20.25 -34.93 -2.66
CA LEU A 555 -19.10 -34.64 -1.79
C LEU A 555 -19.48 -34.41 -0.32
N ASN A 556 -20.77 -34.34 0.03
CA ASN A 556 -21.29 -34.06 1.39
C ASN A 556 -20.76 -32.74 1.99
N ILE A 557 -20.54 -31.70 1.18
CA ILE A 557 -20.03 -30.40 1.63
C ILE A 557 -21.09 -29.30 1.72
N SER A 558 -22.34 -29.61 1.34
CA SER A 558 -23.43 -28.63 1.16
C SER A 558 -23.74 -27.77 2.38
N GLU A 559 -23.66 -28.32 3.60
CA GLU A 559 -23.97 -27.59 4.84
C GLU A 559 -22.98 -26.45 5.16
N ASN A 560 -21.77 -26.51 4.61
CA ASN A 560 -20.72 -25.51 4.87
C ASN A 560 -20.63 -24.44 3.78
N ILE A 561 -21.47 -24.50 2.75
CA ILE A 561 -21.39 -23.62 1.58
C ILE A 561 -22.02 -22.27 1.90
N ASN A 562 -21.22 -21.22 1.73
CA ASN A 562 -21.64 -19.84 1.89
C ASN A 562 -22.09 -19.22 0.56
N SER A 563 -21.33 -19.46 -0.51
CA SER A 563 -21.63 -18.96 -1.87
C SER A 563 -21.03 -19.86 -2.94
N ARG A 564 -21.64 -19.86 -4.13
CA ARG A 564 -21.23 -20.63 -5.31
C ARG A 564 -20.95 -19.72 -6.48
N TYR A 565 -20.02 -20.14 -7.34
CA TYR A 565 -19.73 -19.47 -8.59
C TYR A 565 -19.34 -20.50 -9.66
N TYR A 566 -19.78 -20.26 -10.88
CA TYR A 566 -19.51 -21.11 -12.03
C TYR A 566 -18.60 -20.39 -13.02
N SER A 567 -17.41 -20.93 -13.23
CA SER A 567 -16.47 -20.47 -14.25
C SER A 567 -16.94 -20.95 -15.61
N SER A 568 -16.83 -20.09 -16.61
CA SER A 568 -17.20 -20.38 -18.00
C SER A 568 -16.32 -19.58 -18.96
N ASN A 569 -16.52 -19.76 -20.26
CA ASN A 569 -15.81 -18.97 -21.28
C ASN A 569 -16.26 -17.48 -21.28
N LEU A 570 -17.35 -17.14 -20.60
CA LEU A 570 -17.85 -15.77 -20.50
C LEU A 570 -17.27 -15.05 -19.28
N TYR A 571 -17.40 -15.67 -18.11
CA TYR A 571 -16.89 -15.15 -16.83
C TYR A 571 -16.00 -16.21 -16.21
N THR A 572 -14.73 -15.88 -16.00
CA THR A 572 -13.73 -16.84 -15.54
C THR A 572 -13.13 -16.42 -14.21
N PHE A 573 -12.76 -17.43 -13.44
CA PHE A 573 -11.94 -17.29 -12.23
C PHE A 573 -10.54 -17.76 -12.60
N GLY A 574 -9.55 -16.86 -12.51
CA GLY A 574 -8.19 -17.17 -12.91
C GLY A 574 -7.68 -18.48 -12.29
N ASN A 575 -6.78 -19.17 -13.00
CA ASN A 575 -6.23 -20.47 -12.56
C ASN A 575 -5.53 -20.43 -11.19
N GLU A 576 -5.17 -19.24 -10.71
CA GLU A 576 -4.57 -19.02 -9.38
C GLU A 576 -5.56 -18.40 -8.38
N GLY A 577 -6.84 -18.33 -8.72
CA GLY A 577 -7.89 -17.66 -7.93
C GLY A 577 -7.73 -16.13 -7.84
N LEU A 578 -6.64 -15.57 -8.38
CA LEU A 578 -6.17 -14.18 -8.24
C LEU A 578 -7.15 -13.09 -8.68
N TYR A 579 -8.04 -13.42 -9.61
CA TYR A 579 -8.95 -12.47 -10.25
C TYR A 579 -10.17 -13.19 -10.80
N SER A 580 -11.28 -12.47 -10.89
CA SER A 580 -12.53 -12.90 -11.51
C SER A 580 -13.06 -11.78 -12.39
N GLY A 581 -13.60 -12.11 -13.55
CA GLY A 581 -14.18 -11.11 -14.44
C GLY A 581 -14.62 -11.69 -15.76
N PHE A 582 -15.24 -10.84 -16.59
CA PHE A 582 -15.58 -11.19 -17.95
C PHE A 582 -14.31 -11.35 -18.80
N LEU A 583 -14.27 -12.40 -19.63
CA LEU A 583 -13.12 -12.67 -20.50
C LEU A 583 -12.97 -11.58 -21.58
N HIS A 584 -14.11 -11.10 -22.08
CA HIS A 584 -14.18 -9.98 -23.01
C HIS A 584 -14.46 -8.66 -22.26
N PRO A 585 -13.96 -7.51 -22.77
CA PRO A 585 -14.25 -6.20 -22.23
C PRO A 585 -15.75 -5.94 -22.05
N ILE A 586 -16.14 -5.56 -20.83
CA ILE A 586 -17.48 -5.07 -20.51
C ILE A 586 -17.39 -3.82 -19.66
N TYR A 587 -18.25 -2.85 -19.92
CA TYR A 587 -18.27 -1.55 -19.23
C TYR A 587 -19.68 -1.26 -18.73
N PHE A 588 -19.81 -0.72 -17.53
CA PHE A 588 -21.07 -0.36 -16.89
C PHE A 588 -21.16 1.14 -16.62
N SER A 589 -22.35 1.73 -16.76
CA SER A 589 -22.59 3.14 -16.44
C SER A 589 -24.07 3.39 -16.11
N SER A 590 -24.37 4.40 -15.29
CA SER A 590 -25.74 4.92 -15.14
C SER A 590 -26.18 5.74 -16.35
N ASN A 591 -25.22 6.20 -17.18
CA ASN A 591 -25.49 7.08 -18.31
C ASN A 591 -25.12 6.42 -19.65
N LYS A 592 -26.14 6.09 -20.44
CA LYS A 592 -25.97 5.48 -21.77
C LYS A 592 -25.09 6.31 -22.71
N SER A 593 -25.11 7.64 -22.62
CA SER A 593 -24.29 8.51 -23.48
C SER A 593 -22.79 8.35 -23.23
N TYR A 594 -22.37 8.04 -22.00
CA TYR A 594 -20.97 7.78 -21.70
C TYR A 594 -20.48 6.49 -22.35
N LEU A 595 -21.30 5.45 -22.33
CA LEU A 595 -20.99 4.18 -23.00
C LEU A 595 -21.00 4.31 -24.52
N ASN A 596 -21.98 5.01 -25.10
CA ASN A 596 -22.01 5.25 -26.54
C ASN A 596 -20.74 5.95 -27.01
N LYS A 597 -20.27 6.96 -26.26
CA LYS A 597 -19.02 7.63 -26.59
C LYS A 597 -17.82 6.68 -26.51
N LEU A 598 -17.75 5.84 -25.47
CA LEU A 598 -16.69 4.83 -25.34
C LEU A 598 -16.71 3.85 -26.53
N VAL A 599 -17.89 3.40 -26.94
CA VAL A 599 -18.07 2.50 -28.08
C VAL A 599 -17.64 3.20 -29.38
N ASP A 600 -18.07 4.44 -29.61
CA ASP A 600 -17.69 5.22 -30.79
C ASP A 600 -16.17 5.45 -30.86
N ASP A 601 -15.54 5.78 -29.73
CA ASP A 601 -14.10 6.01 -29.62
C ASP A 601 -13.27 4.73 -29.86
N ASN A 602 -13.85 3.55 -29.60
CA ASN A 602 -13.17 2.24 -29.72
C ASN A 602 -13.70 1.37 -30.86
N TYR A 603 -14.59 1.90 -31.71
CA TYR A 603 -15.17 1.15 -32.83
C TYR A 603 -14.11 0.69 -33.84
N PHE A 604 -13.05 1.49 -34.03
CA PHE A 604 -11.92 1.15 -34.91
C PHE A 604 -10.61 1.19 -34.13
N SER A 605 -9.81 0.13 -34.24
CA SER A 605 -8.51 0.02 -33.56
C SER A 605 -7.43 -0.52 -34.51
N ASP A 606 -6.17 -0.13 -34.28
CA ASP A 606 -5.02 -0.75 -34.94
C ASP A 606 -4.61 -2.08 -34.26
N GLU A 607 -5.17 -2.35 -33.08
CA GLU A 607 -4.85 -3.47 -32.21
C GLU A 607 -5.87 -4.61 -32.33
N SER A 608 -5.37 -5.85 -32.21
CA SER A 608 -6.17 -7.08 -32.26
C SER A 608 -7.03 -7.30 -31.00
N SER A 609 -8.01 -8.21 -31.05
CA SER A 609 -8.85 -8.56 -29.88
C SER A 609 -8.04 -8.95 -28.64
N SER A 610 -6.95 -9.71 -28.84
CA SER A 610 -6.05 -10.13 -27.76
C SER A 610 -5.21 -8.99 -27.15
N GLU A 611 -5.04 -7.90 -27.89
CA GLU A 611 -4.36 -6.68 -27.43
C GLU A 611 -5.35 -5.73 -26.75
N LEU A 612 -6.56 -5.57 -27.30
CA LEU A 612 -7.67 -4.85 -26.66
C LEU A 612 -8.06 -5.45 -25.31
N GLN A 613 -8.03 -6.79 -25.17
CA GLN A 613 -8.22 -7.45 -23.89
C GLN A 613 -7.18 -7.01 -22.83
N LYS A 614 -5.96 -6.62 -23.24
CA LYS A 614 -4.92 -6.11 -22.33
C LYS A 614 -5.05 -4.61 -22.06
N ILE A 615 -5.77 -3.88 -22.92
CA ILE A 615 -6.06 -2.47 -22.72
C ILE A 615 -7.23 -2.34 -21.75
N SER A 616 -6.89 -2.23 -20.47
CA SER A 616 -7.78 -1.56 -19.52
C SER A 616 -7.91 -0.10 -19.99
N ILE A 617 -9.07 0.27 -20.57
CA ILE A 617 -9.41 1.68 -20.79
C ILE A 617 -9.29 2.37 -19.43
N ASP A 618 -8.47 3.42 -19.35
CA ASP A 618 -8.30 4.19 -18.12
C ASP A 618 -9.67 4.64 -17.59
N PRO A 619 -9.88 4.69 -16.27
CA PRO A 619 -11.21 4.89 -15.68
C PRO A 619 -11.79 6.24 -16.14
N ILE A 620 -12.71 6.17 -17.10
CA ILE A 620 -13.55 7.30 -17.49
C ILE A 620 -14.54 7.51 -16.35
N GLU A 621 -14.62 8.74 -15.84
CA GLU A 621 -15.44 9.05 -14.68
C GLU A 621 -16.92 8.75 -14.94
N GLY A 622 -17.51 7.81 -14.19
CA GLY A 622 -18.88 7.32 -14.40
C GLY A 622 -18.99 6.05 -15.25
N ILE A 623 -17.87 5.45 -15.66
CA ILE A 623 -17.81 4.13 -16.28
C ILE A 623 -17.01 3.17 -15.38
N VAL A 624 -17.56 2.00 -15.12
CA VAL A 624 -16.90 0.93 -14.36
C VAL A 624 -16.64 -0.27 -15.28
N PRO A 625 -15.39 -0.66 -15.54
CA PRO A 625 -15.08 -1.87 -16.30
C PRO A 625 -15.39 -3.14 -15.49
N GLY A 626 -15.77 -4.24 -16.15
CA GLY A 626 -16.08 -5.54 -15.52
C GLY A 626 -15.25 -6.71 -16.07
N ASP A 627 -14.27 -6.43 -16.92
CA ASP A 627 -13.37 -7.45 -17.42
C ASP A 627 -12.37 -7.96 -16.37
N ILE A 628 -11.78 -9.10 -16.67
CA ILE A 628 -10.85 -9.80 -15.77
C ILE A 628 -9.60 -8.98 -15.40
N PHE A 629 -9.14 -8.08 -16.27
CA PHE A 629 -7.96 -7.25 -16.02
C PHE A 629 -8.29 -6.03 -15.17
N ALA A 630 -9.50 -5.48 -15.31
CA ALA A 630 -10.02 -4.48 -14.39
C ALA A 630 -10.13 -5.01 -12.95
N GLY A 631 -10.48 -6.29 -12.79
CA GLY A 631 -10.45 -7.00 -11.50
C GLY A 631 -9.06 -6.93 -10.84
N ILE A 632 -7.98 -7.15 -11.61
CA ILE A 632 -6.59 -7.10 -11.11
C ILE A 632 -6.23 -5.72 -10.54
N LYS A 633 -6.70 -4.64 -11.19
CA LYS A 633 -6.42 -3.25 -10.79
C LYS A 633 -7.35 -2.71 -9.68
N GLN A 634 -8.20 -3.54 -9.07
CA GLN A 634 -9.26 -3.15 -8.10
C GLN A 634 -10.22 -2.06 -8.58
N ASN A 635 -10.25 -1.80 -9.89
CA ASN A 635 -11.17 -0.85 -10.49
C ASN A 635 -12.36 -1.53 -11.16
N GLY A 636 -12.32 -2.86 -11.26
CA GLY A 636 -13.34 -3.68 -11.87
C GLY A 636 -14.53 -4.01 -10.99
N VAL A 637 -15.53 -4.66 -11.59
CA VAL A 637 -16.71 -5.20 -10.91
C VAL A 637 -16.43 -6.61 -10.39
N THR A 638 -16.74 -6.85 -9.12
CA THR A 638 -16.80 -8.20 -8.55
C THR A 638 -18.24 -8.71 -8.59
N PHE A 639 -18.42 -9.98 -8.93
CA PHE A 639 -19.72 -10.65 -8.87
C PHE A 639 -19.87 -11.42 -7.56
N GLU A 640 -20.99 -11.27 -6.87
CA GLU A 640 -21.27 -11.93 -5.58
C GLU A 640 -22.63 -12.61 -5.57
N THR A 641 -22.68 -13.89 -5.19
CA THR A 641 -23.96 -14.63 -5.16
C THR A 641 -24.74 -14.49 -3.87
N LYS A 642 -24.03 -14.21 -2.76
CA LYS A 642 -24.64 -13.94 -1.48
C LYS A 642 -24.86 -12.44 -1.32
N ILE A 643 -26.12 -12.01 -1.35
CA ILE A 643 -26.50 -10.62 -1.13
C ILE A 643 -26.26 -10.27 0.35
N GLU A 644 -25.54 -9.19 0.62
CA GLU A 644 -25.39 -8.62 1.96
C GLU A 644 -26.69 -7.96 2.44
N GLU A 645 -26.67 -7.30 3.60
CA GLU A 645 -27.83 -6.52 4.05
C GLU A 645 -28.15 -5.39 3.04
N ILE A 646 -29.33 -5.49 2.42
CA ILE A 646 -29.85 -4.49 1.48
C ILE A 646 -30.29 -3.28 2.30
N ILE A 647 -29.64 -2.14 2.09
CA ILE A 647 -29.95 -0.88 2.78
C ILE A 647 -31.18 -0.22 2.16
N GLU A 648 -31.33 -0.33 0.84
CA GLU A 648 -32.43 0.24 0.08
C GLU A 648 -32.88 -0.72 -1.04
N GLY A 649 -34.18 -0.87 -1.24
CA GLY A 649 -34.76 -1.71 -2.30
C GLY A 649 -35.05 -3.16 -1.89
N ARG A 650 -34.90 -4.10 -2.82
CA ARG A 650 -35.17 -5.54 -2.64
C ARG A 650 -34.15 -6.42 -3.37
N ALA A 651 -34.18 -7.72 -3.09
CA ALA A 651 -33.43 -8.73 -3.84
C ALA A 651 -33.94 -8.85 -5.30
N PRO A 652 -33.11 -9.29 -6.25
CA PRO A 652 -33.52 -9.50 -7.64
C PRO A 652 -34.47 -10.69 -7.77
N GLU A 653 -35.48 -10.57 -8.64
CA GLU A 653 -36.50 -11.61 -8.88
C GLU A 653 -36.29 -12.36 -10.20
N ASN A 654 -35.48 -11.82 -11.11
CA ASN A 654 -35.19 -12.39 -12.43
C ASN A 654 -33.81 -11.96 -12.95
N SER A 655 -33.38 -12.51 -14.08
CA SER A 655 -32.11 -12.24 -14.75
C SER A 655 -31.86 -10.78 -15.16
N ASN A 656 -32.91 -9.96 -15.32
CA ASN A 656 -32.79 -8.55 -15.72
C ASN A 656 -32.58 -7.60 -14.55
N GLU A 657 -32.70 -8.09 -13.32
CA GLU A 657 -32.59 -7.30 -12.10
C GLU A 657 -31.29 -7.61 -11.38
N ILE A 658 -30.65 -6.56 -10.87
CA ILE A 658 -29.43 -6.66 -10.08
C ILE A 658 -29.53 -5.85 -8.79
N VAL A 659 -28.84 -6.32 -7.77
CA VAL A 659 -28.52 -5.53 -6.58
C VAL A 659 -27.07 -5.08 -6.70
N VAL A 660 -26.77 -3.84 -6.33
CA VAL A 660 -25.41 -3.30 -6.45
C VAL A 660 -24.90 -2.81 -5.11
N SER A 661 -23.60 -2.78 -4.92
CA SER A 661 -23.01 -2.17 -3.74
C SER A 661 -22.99 -0.64 -3.82
N LYS A 662 -22.88 0.01 -2.66
CA LYS A 662 -22.66 1.46 -2.56
C LYS A 662 -21.40 1.90 -3.31
N GLY A 663 -20.32 1.12 -3.26
CA GLY A 663 -19.09 1.38 -4.02
C GLY A 663 -19.29 1.32 -5.54
N PHE A 664 -20.06 0.35 -6.04
CA PHE A 664 -20.41 0.27 -7.46
C PHE A 664 -21.29 1.44 -7.90
N ALA A 665 -22.33 1.74 -7.12
CA ALA A 665 -23.24 2.87 -7.36
C ALA A 665 -22.47 4.20 -7.47
N LYS A 666 -21.51 4.47 -6.58
CA LYS A 666 -20.61 5.64 -6.69
C LYS A 666 -19.79 5.62 -7.98
N GLY A 667 -19.24 4.45 -8.33
CA GLY A 667 -18.38 4.28 -9.51
C GLY A 667 -19.10 4.64 -10.82
N ILE A 668 -20.36 4.25 -10.94
CA ILE A 668 -21.19 4.58 -12.11
C ILE A 668 -21.90 5.94 -11.99
N LYS A 669 -21.66 6.73 -10.94
CA LYS A 669 -22.37 8.00 -10.64
C LYS A 669 -23.90 7.83 -10.56
N LEU A 670 -24.37 6.87 -9.77
CA LEU A 670 -25.78 6.69 -9.46
C LEU A 670 -26.20 7.61 -8.30
N ASP A 671 -27.35 8.28 -8.40
CA ASP A 671 -27.88 9.20 -7.37
C ASP A 671 -28.47 8.49 -6.13
N PHE A 672 -28.05 7.24 -5.88
CA PHE A 672 -28.44 6.37 -4.77
C PHE A 672 -29.95 6.09 -4.63
N SER A 673 -30.81 6.50 -5.57
CA SER A 673 -32.23 6.15 -5.57
C SER A 673 -32.50 4.85 -6.32
N VAL A 674 -33.25 3.93 -5.71
CA VAL A 674 -33.66 2.66 -6.36
C VAL A 674 -34.75 2.92 -7.40
N SER A 675 -34.34 3.13 -8.66
CA SER A 675 -35.20 3.02 -9.85
C SER A 675 -34.47 3.14 -11.19
N ASP A 676 -33.15 3.33 -11.20
CA ASP A 676 -32.38 3.57 -12.43
C ASP A 676 -31.88 2.28 -13.09
N ASN A 677 -31.63 2.37 -14.40
CA ASN A 677 -31.02 1.30 -15.18
C ASN A 677 -29.49 1.42 -15.15
N CYS A 678 -28.82 0.30 -14.92
CA CYS A 678 -27.41 0.16 -15.20
C CYS A 678 -27.25 -0.22 -16.67
N HIS A 679 -26.73 0.69 -17.49
CA HIS A 679 -26.38 0.39 -18.88
C HIS A 679 -25.04 -0.35 -18.92
N PHE A 680 -24.84 -1.20 -19.94
CA PHE A 680 -23.56 -1.82 -20.20
C PHE A 680 -23.22 -1.85 -21.69
N ALA A 681 -21.92 -1.97 -22.00
CA ALA A 681 -21.38 -2.21 -23.34
C ALA A 681 -20.38 -3.38 -23.27
N TYR A 682 -20.64 -4.44 -24.03
CA TYR A 682 -19.83 -5.67 -24.07
C TYR A 682 -19.20 -5.83 -25.46
N LEU A 683 -17.88 -6.05 -25.53
CA LEU A 683 -17.20 -6.34 -26.79
C LEU A 683 -17.51 -7.76 -27.25
N SER A 684 -18.39 -7.89 -28.24
CA SER A 684 -18.85 -9.20 -28.72
C SER A 684 -17.96 -9.78 -29.81
N ASP A 685 -17.44 -8.95 -30.71
CA ASP A 685 -16.62 -9.41 -31.84
C ASP A 685 -15.63 -8.34 -32.31
N THR A 686 -14.53 -8.78 -32.93
CA THR A 686 -13.50 -7.93 -33.52
C THR A 686 -13.09 -8.49 -34.88
N GLU A 687 -13.46 -7.79 -35.96
CA GLU A 687 -13.15 -8.19 -37.33
C GLU A 687 -11.99 -7.39 -37.92
N TYR A 688 -11.04 -8.05 -38.60
CA TYR A 688 -10.00 -7.33 -39.36
C TYR A 688 -10.54 -6.88 -40.72
N ARG A 689 -10.53 -5.57 -41.00
CA ARG A 689 -10.92 -5.01 -42.31
C ARG A 689 -9.91 -4.02 -42.84
N SER A 690 -9.35 -4.32 -44.01
CA SER A 690 -8.57 -3.48 -44.96
C SER A 690 -7.36 -2.68 -44.43
N ASN A 691 -7.43 -2.08 -43.25
CA ASN A 691 -6.42 -1.21 -42.62
C ASN A 691 -6.52 -1.16 -41.07
N GLY A 692 -7.25 -2.07 -40.42
CA GLY A 692 -7.38 -2.11 -38.96
C GLY A 692 -8.47 -3.09 -38.51
N TYR A 693 -8.80 -3.08 -37.23
CA TYR A 693 -9.82 -3.91 -36.60
C TYR A 693 -11.09 -3.10 -36.33
N ILE A 694 -12.24 -3.71 -36.61
CA ILE A 694 -13.56 -3.18 -36.29
C ILE A 694 -14.10 -3.93 -35.08
N ASN A 695 -14.41 -3.20 -34.02
CA ASN A 695 -14.93 -3.72 -32.77
C ASN A 695 -16.45 -3.55 -32.71
N THR A 696 -17.16 -4.65 -32.49
CA THR A 696 -18.61 -4.67 -32.35
C THR A 696 -18.98 -4.78 -30.88
N PHE A 697 -19.76 -3.82 -30.38
CA PHE A 697 -20.23 -3.80 -29.00
C PHE A 697 -21.74 -4.08 -28.93
N ILE A 698 -22.12 -4.96 -27.99
CA ILE A 698 -23.52 -5.16 -27.59
C ILE A 698 -23.81 -4.21 -26.43
N CYS A 699 -24.85 -3.38 -26.59
CA CYS A 699 -25.25 -2.38 -25.60
C CYS A 699 -26.69 -2.60 -25.14
N ASP A 700 -26.88 -2.87 -23.85
CA ASP A 700 -28.20 -3.01 -23.23
C ASP A 700 -28.16 -2.50 -21.78
N SER A 701 -29.13 -2.89 -20.95
CA SER A 701 -29.27 -2.46 -19.57
C SER A 701 -29.87 -3.52 -18.65
N LEU A 702 -29.53 -3.37 -17.37
CA LEU A 702 -30.07 -4.14 -16.24
C LEU A 702 -30.75 -3.17 -15.27
N ARG A 703 -31.83 -3.62 -14.63
CA ARG A 703 -32.57 -2.80 -13.67
C ARG A 703 -31.93 -2.93 -12.28
N ILE A 704 -31.61 -1.81 -11.64
CA ILE A 704 -31.14 -1.82 -10.25
C ILE A 704 -32.35 -1.86 -9.32
N VAL A 705 -32.46 -2.91 -8.52
CA VAL A 705 -33.59 -3.11 -7.60
C VAL A 705 -33.23 -2.99 -6.12
N GLY A 706 -31.93 -2.90 -5.81
CA GLY A 706 -31.47 -2.65 -4.45
C GLY A 706 -30.00 -2.25 -4.36
N ILE A 707 -29.65 -1.67 -3.20
CA ILE A 707 -28.30 -1.18 -2.89
C ILE A 707 -27.85 -1.74 -1.53
N THR A 708 -26.64 -2.31 -1.46
CA THR A 708 -26.02 -2.78 -0.21
C THR A 708 -25.03 -1.75 0.37
N GLY A 709 -24.61 -1.96 1.62
CA GLY A 709 -23.64 -1.10 2.31
C GLY A 709 -22.18 -1.24 1.89
N ASP A 710 -21.85 -2.22 1.04
CA ASP A 710 -20.47 -2.53 0.66
C ASP A 710 -19.83 -1.36 -0.11
N GLU A 711 -18.61 -0.97 0.29
CA GLU A 711 -17.85 0.11 -0.36
C GLU A 711 -16.98 -0.41 -1.53
N ARG A 712 -16.88 -1.73 -1.72
CA ARG A 712 -16.30 -2.34 -2.93
C ARG A 712 -17.25 -2.18 -4.12
N LYS A 713 -16.78 -2.42 -5.35
CA LYS A 713 -17.60 -2.39 -6.58
C LYS A 713 -18.17 -3.78 -6.87
N VAL A 714 -19.37 -4.06 -6.39
CA VAL A 714 -19.98 -5.39 -6.43
C VAL A 714 -21.35 -5.36 -7.10
N ILE A 715 -21.60 -6.35 -7.95
CA ILE A 715 -22.93 -6.71 -8.45
C ILE A 715 -23.35 -8.02 -7.79
N TYR A 716 -24.55 -8.05 -7.23
CA TYR A 716 -25.14 -9.22 -6.59
C TYR A 716 -26.30 -9.79 -7.40
N GLN A 717 -26.24 -11.09 -7.69
CA GLN A 717 -27.29 -11.87 -8.36
C GLN A 717 -27.10 -13.38 -8.03
N ASP A 718 -28.03 -14.25 -8.38
CA ASP A 718 -27.93 -15.70 -8.20
C ASP A 718 -26.76 -16.37 -8.95
N GLU A 719 -26.42 -17.60 -8.56
CA GLU A 719 -25.28 -18.35 -9.11
C GLU A 719 -25.35 -18.67 -10.61
N PHE A 720 -26.53 -18.59 -11.23
CA PHE A 720 -26.74 -18.81 -12.67
C PHE A 720 -26.81 -17.50 -13.45
N PHE A 721 -26.57 -16.35 -12.81
CA PHE A 721 -26.59 -15.03 -13.45
C PHE A 721 -25.83 -15.00 -14.76
N ILE A 722 -24.57 -15.44 -14.75
CA ILE A 722 -23.67 -15.34 -15.88
C ILE A 722 -24.20 -16.13 -17.08
N SER A 723 -24.76 -17.31 -16.84
CA SER A 723 -25.36 -18.14 -17.89
C SER A 723 -26.61 -17.47 -18.47
N LYS A 724 -27.51 -16.97 -17.62
CA LYS A 724 -28.72 -16.25 -18.04
C LYS A 724 -28.36 -14.96 -18.79
N PHE A 725 -27.47 -14.14 -18.23
CA PHE A 725 -26.98 -12.90 -18.80
C PHE A 725 -26.30 -13.13 -20.16
N GLY A 726 -25.46 -14.16 -20.29
CA GLY A 726 -24.83 -14.55 -21.54
C GLY A 726 -25.84 -14.85 -22.65
N LEU A 727 -26.83 -15.70 -22.35
CA LEU A 727 -27.85 -16.11 -23.33
C LEU A 727 -28.79 -14.97 -23.72
N GLU A 728 -29.22 -14.17 -22.74
CA GLU A 728 -30.32 -13.21 -22.92
C GLU A 728 -29.88 -11.83 -23.37
N LYS A 729 -28.76 -11.36 -22.82
CA LYS A 729 -28.30 -9.99 -22.96
C LYS A 729 -27.09 -9.86 -23.88
N LEU A 730 -26.21 -10.86 -23.87
CA LEU A 730 -24.99 -10.87 -24.67
C LEU A 730 -25.10 -11.75 -25.92
N HIS A 731 -26.19 -12.50 -26.06
CA HIS A 731 -26.44 -13.41 -27.17
C HIS A 731 -25.26 -14.38 -27.45
N THR A 732 -24.66 -14.93 -26.37
CA THR A 732 -23.59 -15.93 -26.44
C THR A 732 -23.92 -17.15 -25.58
N ASN A 733 -23.43 -18.33 -26.00
CA ASN A 733 -23.51 -19.56 -25.23
C ASN A 733 -22.32 -19.77 -24.27
N ASP A 734 -21.34 -18.85 -24.26
CA ASP A 734 -20.11 -18.99 -23.49
C ASP A 734 -20.36 -19.15 -21.98
N GLY A 735 -21.44 -18.54 -21.47
CA GLY A 735 -21.86 -18.66 -20.07
C GLY A 735 -22.46 -20.02 -19.69
N CYS A 736 -22.78 -20.88 -20.65
CA CYS A 736 -23.37 -22.21 -20.41
C CYS A 736 -22.33 -23.33 -20.38
N ASN A 737 -21.11 -23.07 -20.87
CA ASN A 737 -20.01 -24.03 -20.90
C ASN A 737 -19.21 -23.94 -19.60
N ILE A 738 -19.79 -24.44 -18.51
CA ILE A 738 -19.18 -24.40 -17.17
C ILE A 738 -18.11 -25.47 -17.05
N ASP A 739 -16.87 -25.07 -16.78
CA ASP A 739 -15.73 -25.98 -16.70
C ASP A 739 -15.18 -26.13 -15.28
N LYS A 740 -15.43 -25.14 -14.41
CA LYS A 740 -14.91 -25.11 -13.05
C LYS A 740 -15.94 -24.52 -12.08
N ILE A 741 -16.03 -25.12 -10.91
CA ILE A 741 -16.91 -24.65 -9.82
C ILE A 741 -16.03 -24.05 -8.73
N LEU A 742 -16.41 -22.89 -8.21
CA LEU A 742 -15.78 -22.24 -7.07
C LEU A 742 -16.80 -22.09 -5.95
N ILE A 743 -16.46 -22.58 -4.76
CA ILE A 743 -17.35 -22.61 -3.60
C ILE A 743 -16.65 -21.91 -2.45
N ARG A 744 -17.30 -20.94 -1.82
CA ARG A 744 -16.85 -20.41 -0.53
C ARG A 744 -17.41 -21.22 0.60
N LEU A 745 -16.54 -21.65 1.51
CA LEU A 745 -16.89 -22.50 2.63
C LEU A 745 -16.73 -21.74 3.95
N ASN A 746 -17.67 -21.89 4.88
CA ASN A 746 -17.55 -21.32 6.21
C ASN A 746 -16.68 -22.20 7.13
N LEU A 747 -15.41 -22.40 6.76
CA LEU A 747 -14.45 -23.27 7.44
C LEU A 747 -13.15 -22.54 7.75
N GLN A 748 -12.44 -22.98 8.79
CA GLN A 748 -11.10 -22.46 9.09
C GLN A 748 -10.04 -23.03 8.14
N SER A 749 -8.90 -22.35 8.02
CA SER A 749 -7.80 -22.72 7.11
C SER A 749 -7.29 -24.16 7.29
N ASP A 750 -7.18 -24.64 8.53
CA ASP A 750 -6.73 -26.01 8.81
C ASP A 750 -7.79 -27.05 8.41
N GLU A 751 -9.07 -26.75 8.64
CA GLU A 751 -10.20 -27.60 8.24
C GLU A 751 -10.31 -27.71 6.72
N LEU A 752 -10.11 -26.59 6.00
CA LEU A 752 -10.10 -26.55 4.53
C LEU A 752 -9.03 -27.48 3.94
N LYS A 753 -7.81 -27.47 4.51
CA LYS A 753 -6.72 -28.35 4.05
C LYS A 753 -7.07 -29.82 4.23
N VAL A 754 -7.58 -30.19 5.41
CA VAL A 754 -8.04 -31.55 5.68
C VAL A 754 -9.17 -31.96 4.74
N LEU A 755 -10.11 -31.05 4.48
CA LEU A 755 -11.19 -31.28 3.53
C LEU A 755 -10.66 -31.53 2.12
N LYS A 756 -9.77 -30.66 1.59
CA LYS A 756 -9.13 -30.83 0.27
C LYS A 756 -8.45 -32.18 0.15
N GLU A 757 -7.67 -32.60 1.17
CA GLU A 757 -6.97 -33.88 1.17
C GLU A 757 -7.92 -35.08 1.12
N ASN A 758 -8.99 -35.05 1.92
CA ASN A 758 -10.01 -36.11 1.91
C ASN A 758 -10.74 -36.17 0.56
N LEU A 759 -11.20 -35.02 0.06
CA LEU A 759 -11.89 -34.93 -1.24
C LEU A 759 -11.00 -35.44 -2.37
N GLN A 760 -9.73 -35.04 -2.40
CA GLN A 760 -8.79 -35.45 -3.45
C GLN A 760 -8.47 -36.94 -3.42
N LYS A 761 -8.50 -37.57 -2.23
CA LYS A 761 -8.27 -39.01 -2.04
C LYS A 761 -9.45 -39.84 -2.55
N ASP A 762 -10.66 -39.40 -2.24
CA ASP A 762 -11.89 -40.16 -2.52
C ASP A 762 -12.38 -39.93 -3.96
N ASN A 763 -12.09 -38.77 -4.56
CA ASN A 763 -12.59 -38.36 -5.87
C ASN A 763 -11.46 -38.13 -6.88
N LYS A 764 -10.95 -39.22 -7.46
CA LYS A 764 -9.76 -39.17 -8.34
C LYS A 764 -10.00 -38.45 -9.67
N GLN A 765 -11.24 -38.31 -10.13
CA GLN A 765 -11.60 -37.68 -11.40
C GLN A 765 -11.55 -36.14 -11.35
N TYR A 766 -11.61 -35.56 -10.16
CA TYR A 766 -11.55 -34.11 -9.96
C TYR A 766 -10.21 -33.65 -9.38
N PHE A 767 -9.88 -32.40 -9.66
CA PHE A 767 -8.83 -31.63 -9.04
C PHE A 767 -9.47 -30.65 -8.06
N PHE A 768 -9.04 -30.71 -6.80
CA PHE A 768 -9.47 -29.79 -5.76
C PHE A 768 -8.32 -28.86 -5.42
N SER A 769 -8.57 -27.55 -5.43
CA SER A 769 -7.55 -26.56 -5.09
C SER A 769 -8.06 -25.47 -4.15
N LEU A 770 -7.14 -24.95 -3.32
CA LEU A 770 -7.38 -23.89 -2.35
C LEU A 770 -6.48 -22.69 -2.69
N HIS A 771 -6.57 -22.19 -3.93
CA HIS A 771 -5.62 -21.19 -4.43
C HIS A 771 -5.58 -19.94 -3.54
N GLY A 772 -6.72 -19.49 -3.02
CA GLY A 772 -6.75 -18.33 -2.13
C GLY A 772 -6.02 -18.52 -0.81
N LEU A 773 -6.13 -19.72 -0.22
CA LEU A 773 -5.38 -20.05 0.98
C LEU A 773 -3.88 -20.16 0.69
N GLU A 774 -3.50 -20.78 -0.44
CA GLU A 774 -2.11 -20.95 -0.87
C GLU A 774 -1.43 -19.59 -1.12
N VAL A 775 -2.12 -18.65 -1.78
CA VAL A 775 -1.65 -17.27 -2.00
C VAL A 775 -1.48 -16.54 -0.67
N TYR A 776 -2.49 -16.59 0.21
CA TYR A 776 -2.43 -15.97 1.54
C TYR A 776 -1.23 -16.48 2.37
N GLU A 777 -1.04 -17.80 2.40
CA GLU A 777 0.08 -18.42 3.11
C GLU A 777 1.43 -18.07 2.50
N SER A 778 1.52 -17.98 1.18
CA SER A 778 2.73 -17.54 0.48
C SER A 778 3.12 -16.10 0.82
N ILE A 779 2.15 -15.17 0.81
CA ILE A 779 2.37 -13.76 1.20
C ILE A 779 2.81 -13.68 2.65
N ASN A 780 2.09 -14.35 3.56
CA ASN A 780 2.41 -14.32 4.98
C ASN A 780 3.79 -14.94 5.26
N SER A 781 4.12 -16.06 4.62
CA SER A 781 5.43 -16.71 4.77
C SER A 781 6.56 -15.85 4.20
N SER A 782 6.38 -15.30 3.00
CA SER A 782 7.40 -14.47 2.35
C SER A 782 7.66 -13.18 3.14
N THR A 783 6.60 -12.47 3.54
CA THR A 783 6.72 -11.26 4.36
C THR A 783 7.38 -11.57 5.71
N GLN A 784 7.03 -12.67 6.38
CA GLN A 784 7.68 -13.10 7.61
C GLN A 784 9.18 -13.39 7.43
N ILE A 785 9.58 -14.11 6.36
CA ILE A 785 11.00 -14.40 6.08
C ILE A 785 11.78 -13.10 5.87
N PHE A 786 11.25 -12.16 5.08
CA PHE A 786 11.88 -10.85 4.88
C PHE A 786 11.99 -10.06 6.17
N THR A 787 10.93 -9.99 6.98
CA THR A 787 10.92 -9.27 8.26
C THR A 787 11.93 -9.88 9.24
N ILE A 788 11.97 -11.20 9.40
CA ILE A 788 12.91 -11.89 10.29
C ILE A 788 14.35 -11.62 9.84
N SER A 789 14.62 -11.72 8.53
CA SER A 789 15.96 -11.46 7.97
C SER A 789 16.43 -10.03 8.25
N LEU A 790 15.55 -9.03 8.04
CA LEU A 790 15.84 -7.64 8.35
C LEU A 790 15.99 -7.41 9.86
N LEU A 791 15.22 -8.09 10.71
CA LEU A 791 15.33 -7.94 12.16
C LEU A 791 16.66 -8.50 12.69
N ILE A 792 17.10 -9.67 12.17
CA ILE A 792 18.44 -10.22 12.48
C ILE A 792 19.53 -9.23 12.05
N PHE A 793 19.43 -8.70 10.84
CA PHE A 793 20.38 -7.69 10.34
C PHE A 793 20.37 -6.42 11.20
N THR A 794 19.20 -5.98 11.64
CA THR A 794 19.01 -4.83 12.53
C THR A 794 19.69 -5.06 13.89
N VAL A 795 19.60 -6.26 14.47
CA VAL A 795 20.27 -6.58 15.74
C VAL A 795 21.80 -6.50 15.62
N VAL A 796 22.35 -7.01 14.50
CA VAL A 796 23.79 -6.92 14.21
C VAL A 796 24.21 -5.45 14.05
N LEU A 797 23.50 -4.68 13.23
CA LEU A 797 23.77 -3.26 13.02
C LEU A 797 23.60 -2.42 14.28
N PHE A 798 22.60 -2.73 15.11
CA PHE A 798 22.38 -2.08 16.39
C PHE A 798 23.59 -2.28 17.31
N SER A 799 24.12 -3.50 17.37
CA SER A 799 25.30 -3.83 18.17
C SER A 799 26.54 -3.06 17.68
N ILE A 800 26.75 -3.01 16.36
CA ILE A 800 27.84 -2.25 15.73
C ILE A 800 27.69 -0.75 16.01
N SER A 801 26.50 -0.19 15.82
CA SER A 801 26.20 1.23 16.06
C SER A 801 26.39 1.61 17.52
N CYS A 802 25.92 0.79 18.46
CA CYS A 802 26.12 1.00 19.88
C CYS A 802 27.61 0.96 20.26
N PHE A 803 28.37 0.01 19.68
CA PHE A 803 29.80 -0.09 19.89
C PHE A 803 30.56 1.12 19.33
N LEU A 804 30.32 1.49 18.07
CA LEU A 804 30.97 2.63 17.41
C LEU A 804 30.68 3.94 18.14
N LEU A 805 29.41 4.16 18.55
CA LEU A 805 29.02 5.35 19.27
C LEU A 805 29.68 5.40 20.65
N SER A 806 29.63 4.29 21.41
CA SER A 806 30.29 4.18 22.71
C SER A 806 31.81 4.38 22.61
N PHE A 807 32.45 3.78 21.61
CA PHE A 807 33.88 3.93 21.34
C PHE A 807 34.24 5.38 21.01
N THR A 808 33.47 6.02 20.13
CA THR A 808 33.66 7.42 19.75
C THR A 808 33.53 8.36 20.96
N LEU A 809 32.50 8.15 21.80
CA LEU A 809 32.32 8.92 23.04
C LEU A 809 33.49 8.71 24.02
N THR A 810 33.96 7.46 24.15
CA THR A 810 35.10 7.13 25.00
C THR A 810 36.38 7.81 24.52
N LEU A 811 36.65 7.80 23.20
CA LEU A 811 37.77 8.53 22.61
C LEU A 811 37.66 10.03 22.86
N PHE A 812 36.47 10.62 22.72
CA PHE A 812 36.29 12.05 23.01
C PHE A 812 36.54 12.39 24.48
N ILE A 813 36.22 11.49 25.42
CA ILE A 813 36.51 11.67 26.85
C ILE A 813 38.03 11.55 27.08
N LEU A 814 38.70 10.57 26.47
CA LEU A 814 40.14 10.36 26.61
C LEU A 814 40.96 11.53 26.03
N GLU A 815 40.64 11.99 24.81
CA GLU A 815 41.32 13.10 24.14
C GLU A 815 41.15 14.43 24.91
N ASN A 816 40.06 14.58 25.68
CA ASN A 816 39.77 15.79 26.45
C ASN A 816 39.93 15.61 27.96
N LYS A 817 40.64 14.56 28.43
CA LYS A 817 40.77 14.23 29.86
C LYS A 817 41.23 15.43 30.70
N ARG A 818 42.27 16.15 30.23
CA ARG A 818 42.80 17.35 30.90
C ARG A 818 41.79 18.49 30.92
N ASN A 819 41.10 18.76 29.81
CA ASN A 819 40.07 19.80 29.73
C ASN A 819 38.90 19.52 30.69
N ILE A 820 38.46 18.26 30.78
CA ILE A 820 37.43 17.84 31.73
C ILE A 820 37.90 18.03 33.18
N ALA A 821 39.15 17.70 33.48
CA ALA A 821 39.72 17.91 34.82
C ALA A 821 39.82 19.40 35.18
N ILE A 822 40.17 20.25 34.21
CA ILE A 822 40.16 21.71 34.34
C ILE A 822 38.74 22.20 34.68
N ASP A 823 37.72 21.74 33.96
CA ASP A 823 36.32 22.11 34.25
C ASP A 823 35.90 21.72 35.67
N ILE A 824 36.30 20.53 36.13
CA ILE A 824 36.01 20.03 37.50
C ILE A 824 36.77 20.86 38.55
N ALA A 825 38.02 21.24 38.28
CA ALA A 825 38.84 22.12 39.11
C ALA A 825 38.22 23.52 39.25
N PHE A 826 37.59 24.04 38.19
CA PHE A 826 36.85 25.31 38.26
C PHE A 826 35.47 25.20 38.93
N GLY A 827 35.02 23.99 39.24
CA GLY A 827 33.77 23.73 39.94
C GLY A 827 32.61 23.29 39.05
N SER A 828 32.84 22.68 37.89
CA SER A 828 31.81 21.92 37.16
C SER A 828 31.53 20.58 37.87
N SER A 829 30.26 20.17 37.95
CA SER A 829 29.95 18.87 38.55
C SER A 829 30.22 17.73 37.54
N LYS A 830 30.64 16.56 38.03
CA LYS A 830 30.79 15.37 37.18
C LYS A 830 29.48 15.00 36.47
N LYS A 831 28.32 15.23 37.12
CA LYS A 831 26.99 15.02 36.54
C LYS A 831 26.75 15.93 35.32
N GLU A 832 27.11 17.21 35.40
CA GLU A 832 26.98 18.16 34.27
C GLU A 832 27.89 17.78 33.10
N VAL A 833 29.14 17.37 33.38
CA VAL A 833 30.05 16.91 32.32
C VAL A 833 29.47 15.67 31.63
N LYS A 834 28.98 14.68 32.40
CA LYS A 834 28.30 13.51 31.85
C LYS A 834 27.09 13.86 30.99
N LEU A 835 26.26 14.79 31.47
CA LEU A 835 25.09 15.27 30.72
C LEU A 835 25.49 15.83 29.35
N GLY A 836 26.62 16.54 29.25
CA GLY A 836 27.14 17.02 27.96
C GLY A 836 27.44 15.91 26.95
N TYR A 837 28.02 14.79 27.40
CA TYR A 837 28.29 13.63 26.54
C TYR A 837 27.04 12.80 26.23
N ILE A 838 26.08 12.75 27.16
CA ILE A 838 24.75 12.15 26.91
C ILE A 838 24.01 12.97 25.83
N ILE A 839 24.02 14.31 25.94
CA ILE A 839 23.45 15.20 24.92
C ILE A 839 24.15 15.00 23.58
N LEU A 840 25.48 14.85 23.54
CA LEU A 840 26.21 14.54 22.31
C LEU A 840 25.74 13.21 21.68
N ALA A 841 25.55 12.16 22.48
CA ALA A 841 25.03 10.87 22.00
C ALA A 841 23.59 11.00 21.46
N LEU A 842 22.74 11.78 22.13
CA LEU A 842 21.37 12.06 21.69
C LEU A 842 21.35 12.87 20.39
N ILE A 843 22.29 13.81 20.18
CA ILE A 843 22.41 14.54 18.91
C ILE A 843 22.73 13.57 17.77
N TYR A 844 23.65 12.63 17.96
CA TYR A 844 23.94 11.60 16.96
C TYR A 844 22.69 10.75 16.64
N GLY A 845 21.98 10.29 17.67
CA GLY A 845 20.76 9.50 17.52
C GLY A 845 19.64 10.25 16.79
N LEU A 846 19.32 11.46 17.23
CA LEU A 846 18.23 12.27 16.68
C LEU A 846 18.49 12.69 15.23
N ILE A 847 19.68 13.18 14.90
CA ILE A 847 20.01 13.55 13.51
C ILE A 847 19.95 12.32 12.60
N SER A 848 20.48 11.18 13.05
CA SER A 848 20.41 9.93 12.29
C SER A 848 18.97 9.44 12.13
N SER A 849 18.14 9.55 13.17
CA SER A 849 16.73 9.15 13.13
C SER A 849 15.92 10.00 12.17
N LEU A 850 16.15 11.32 12.12
CA LEU A 850 15.49 12.23 11.18
C LEU A 850 15.91 11.93 9.74
N ALA A 851 17.19 11.67 9.51
CA ALA A 851 17.69 11.25 8.20
C ALA A 851 17.09 9.90 7.78
N ALA A 852 17.03 8.92 8.68
CA ALA A 852 16.43 7.61 8.42
C ALA A 852 14.92 7.70 8.14
N CYS A 853 14.19 8.52 8.90
CA CYS A 853 12.78 8.81 8.64
C CYS A 853 12.58 9.42 7.25
N SER A 854 13.38 10.43 6.89
CA SER A 854 13.32 11.04 5.55
C SER A 854 13.57 10.02 4.43
N THR A 855 14.57 9.14 4.59
CA THR A 855 14.81 8.07 3.62
C THR A 855 13.68 7.04 3.57
N LEU A 856 13.08 6.70 4.71
CA LEU A 856 11.96 5.76 4.78
C LEU A 856 10.71 6.33 4.06
N LEU A 857 10.43 7.63 4.24
CA LEU A 857 9.38 8.33 3.48
C LEU A 857 9.62 8.26 1.98
N MET A 858 10.86 8.47 1.54
CA MET A 858 11.22 8.37 0.12
C MET A 858 11.04 6.94 -0.40
N VAL A 859 11.43 5.92 0.38
CA VAL A 859 11.21 4.51 0.00
C VAL A 859 9.72 4.18 -0.07
N GLN A 860 8.91 4.63 0.90
CA GLN A 860 7.46 4.46 0.86
C GLN A 860 6.86 5.08 -0.40
N PHE A 861 7.26 6.30 -0.74
CA PHE A 861 6.78 6.99 -1.93
C PHE A 861 7.14 6.26 -3.23
N VAL A 862 8.42 5.87 -3.38
CA VAL A 862 8.87 5.14 -4.58
C VAL A 862 8.17 3.78 -4.67
N PHE A 863 8.08 3.04 -3.57
CA PHE A 863 7.43 1.73 -3.55
C PHE A 863 5.93 1.84 -3.81
N SER A 864 5.25 2.85 -3.26
CA SER A 864 3.85 3.12 -3.56
C SER A 864 3.65 3.39 -5.05
N ASN A 865 4.45 4.27 -5.67
CA ASN A 865 4.33 4.53 -7.11
C ASN A 865 4.55 3.26 -7.94
N MET A 866 5.55 2.44 -7.59
CA MET A 866 5.76 1.16 -8.25
C MET A 866 4.57 0.21 -8.09
N LEU A 867 3.93 0.16 -6.91
CA LEU A 867 2.75 -0.69 -6.70
C LEU A 867 1.51 -0.18 -7.45
N ILE A 868 1.33 1.14 -7.56
CA ILE A 868 0.28 1.76 -8.39
C ILE A 868 0.48 1.36 -9.86
N ASP A 869 1.71 1.48 -10.38
CA ASP A 869 2.01 1.18 -11.77
C ASP A 869 1.83 -0.31 -12.12
N ILE A 870 2.19 -1.22 -11.20
CA ILE A 870 2.17 -2.67 -11.45
C ILE A 870 0.80 -3.28 -11.14
N ILE A 871 0.18 -2.91 -10.02
CA ILE A 871 -1.02 -3.60 -9.48
C ILE A 871 -2.18 -2.61 -9.20
N GLY A 872 -1.99 -1.30 -9.36
CA GLY A 872 -3.03 -0.29 -9.08
C GLY A 872 -3.26 -0.02 -7.59
N ILE A 873 -2.34 -0.45 -6.71
CA ILE A 873 -2.53 -0.40 -5.26
C ILE A 873 -1.72 0.75 -4.65
N ASN A 874 -2.38 1.56 -3.83
CA ASN A 874 -1.73 2.56 -2.99
C ASN A 874 -1.27 1.95 -1.67
N LEU A 875 0.01 2.14 -1.33
CA LEU A 875 0.50 1.77 0.00
C LEU A 875 -0.01 2.78 1.03
N GLU A 876 -0.73 2.32 2.04
CA GLU A 876 -1.15 3.21 3.12
C GLU A 876 0.04 3.77 3.90
N PHE A 877 -0.04 5.07 4.20
CA PHE A 877 1.01 5.75 4.94
C PHE A 877 0.99 5.31 6.42
N SER A 878 2.01 4.55 6.83
CA SER A 878 2.17 4.17 8.23
C SER A 878 3.15 5.05 9.00
N ILE A 879 2.64 5.64 10.08
CA ILE A 879 3.39 6.49 11.03
C ILE A 879 4.23 5.62 12.00
N LEU A 880 3.81 4.38 12.26
CA LEU A 880 4.39 3.53 13.29
C LEU A 880 5.90 3.26 13.12
N PRO A 881 6.42 2.94 11.91
CA PRO A 881 7.85 2.78 11.68
C PRO A 881 8.69 4.01 12.08
N HIS A 882 8.17 5.21 11.82
CA HIS A 882 8.85 6.47 12.10
C HIS A 882 8.93 6.74 13.60
N LEU A 883 7.85 6.47 14.34
CA LEU A 883 7.84 6.59 15.80
C LEU A 883 8.81 5.60 16.45
N LEU A 884 8.84 4.34 15.97
CA LEU A 884 9.76 3.33 16.46
C LEU A 884 11.23 3.72 16.23
N ILE A 885 11.58 4.25 15.06
CA ILE A 885 12.93 4.77 14.77
C ILE A 885 13.33 5.84 15.81
N ILE A 886 12.45 6.81 16.08
CA ILE A 886 12.74 7.89 17.02
C ILE A 886 12.92 7.33 18.44
N CYS A 887 12.01 6.48 18.90
CA CYS A 887 12.09 5.85 20.23
C CYS A 887 13.37 5.01 20.41
N VAL A 888 13.68 4.14 19.44
CA VAL A 888 14.86 3.28 19.48
C VAL A 888 16.14 4.10 19.39
N SER A 889 16.15 5.21 18.66
CA SER A 889 17.32 6.10 18.59
C SER A 889 17.68 6.70 19.95
N VAL A 890 16.68 7.12 20.73
CA VAL A 890 16.88 7.65 22.08
C VAL A 890 17.41 6.56 23.00
N ILE A 891 16.84 5.35 22.94
CA ILE A 891 17.29 4.20 23.76
C ILE A 891 18.74 3.84 23.43
N LEU A 892 19.08 3.68 22.14
CA LEU A 892 20.44 3.35 21.69
C LEU A 892 21.45 4.39 22.17
N SER A 893 21.15 5.68 21.98
CA SER A 893 22.00 6.79 22.42
C SER A 893 22.22 6.78 23.94
N LEU A 894 21.16 6.52 24.72
CA LEU A 894 21.27 6.42 26.18
C LEU A 894 22.14 5.23 26.59
N VAL A 895 21.92 4.04 26.02
CA VAL A 895 22.72 2.83 26.30
C VAL A 895 24.20 3.05 25.98
N ALA A 896 24.51 3.61 24.80
CA ALA A 896 25.89 3.89 24.40
C ALA A 896 26.57 4.93 25.32
N SER A 897 25.81 5.92 25.80
CA SER A 897 26.33 6.95 26.71
C SER A 897 26.57 6.46 28.14
N LEU A 898 25.77 5.51 28.64
CA LEU A 898 25.89 4.97 29.99
C LEU A 898 27.22 4.22 30.20
N SER A 899 27.66 3.45 29.20
CA SER A 899 28.91 2.72 29.26
C SER A 899 30.12 3.67 29.19
N SER A 900 30.12 4.56 28.20
CA SER A 900 31.24 5.45 27.89
C SER A 900 31.49 6.51 28.99
N THR A 901 30.45 7.04 29.62
CA THR A 901 30.60 8.12 30.62
C THR A 901 31.10 7.66 32.00
N LYS A 902 31.24 6.35 32.24
CA LYS A 902 31.76 5.81 33.52
C LYS A 902 33.18 6.31 33.82
N GLY A 903 34.01 6.51 32.79
CA GLY A 903 35.39 7.01 32.95
C GLY A 903 35.49 8.38 33.65
N ILE A 904 34.46 9.23 33.50
CA ILE A 904 34.43 10.58 34.08
C ILE A 904 34.39 10.54 35.62
N ASN A 905 33.85 9.48 36.21
CA ASN A 905 33.79 9.35 37.68
C ASN A 905 35.18 9.29 38.32
N LYS A 906 36.16 8.72 37.61
CA LYS A 906 37.53 8.52 38.09
C LYS A 906 38.37 9.79 38.05
N LEU A 907 37.92 10.84 37.34
CA LEU A 907 38.65 12.10 37.21
C LEU A 907 38.56 12.92 38.49
N THR A 908 39.68 13.51 38.87
CA THR A 908 39.84 14.39 40.03
C THR A 908 40.33 15.77 39.58
N PRO A 909 40.12 16.84 40.37
CA PRO A 909 40.71 18.15 40.07
C PRO A 909 42.23 18.09 39.85
N LYS A 910 42.91 17.18 40.57
CA LYS A 910 44.35 16.94 40.48
C LYS A 910 44.81 16.46 39.10
N ASP A 911 43.96 15.78 38.33
CA ASP A 911 44.26 15.39 36.94
C ASP A 911 44.47 16.60 36.01
N ALA A 912 44.06 17.81 36.41
CA ALA A 912 44.34 19.05 35.67
C ALA A 912 45.82 19.45 35.69
N LEU A 913 46.58 18.93 36.67
CA LEU A 913 48.00 19.23 36.91
C LEU A 913 48.97 18.26 36.21
N LEU A 914 48.46 17.17 35.61
CA LEU A 914 49.30 16.18 34.95
C LEU A 914 49.83 16.72 33.60
N LYS A 915 51.14 16.55 33.37
CA LYS A 915 51.75 16.78 32.06
C LYS A 915 51.22 15.74 31.05
N MET A 916 50.96 16.20 29.83
CA MET A 916 50.70 15.33 28.69
C MET A 916 51.92 14.46 28.38
#